data_AF-A0A7D5VA78-F1
#
_entry.id   AF-A0A7D5VA78-F1
#
_cell.length_a   1.000
_cell.length_b   1.000
_cell.length_c   1.000
_cell.angle_alpha   90.00
_cell.angle_beta   90.00
_cell.angle_gamma   90.00
#
_symmetry.space_group_name_H-M   'P 1'
#
loop_
_entity.id
_entity.type
_entity.pdbx_description
1 polymer ?
#
loop_
_entity_poly.entity_id
_entity_poly.type
_entity_poly.pdbx_seq_one_letter_code
_entity_poly.pdbx_strand_id
1 'polypeptide(L)'
;MTHKHGHFDYLDGVRGIAAFSVTLHHFFYAFLPALIWGAAGNKGLIFPQFEMAVAQTPLNLLWSGDFAVMVFFVMSAFVLTYRFFRDQHDPNFSRVSFLTSATLRRYPRLVLPIFAASLLVLVVIKMGGLFHQAAAQFSLSFEWLALQWDTPKASLLDVLRNSFLEVPFKPEPRYNNVLWTICIEFYGSLLAFAMVATLGRQSWRAWAYLALGWYFGNSPYLCFVMGVALADFIYAPSAAKACAFLSRPATYWTFAIAGLYLGSFPKGIDTSQNFWFSWLYWLDGGAMPNAQWTHNWGALFLLIAVLHAPSWQSNLSRQPWRWLGRISFSMYLMHGLFLGSICSWLIVKLVPSIGYAAAFFITLAVYLFAMFGSSHLFARYIDEISVKFSRQAYTWLVGNKLDALVPRWTARWRNSLFVRQSWAYLLFAIVLLYVLLYAALKQSWFSHSGWDSYILQAQAWWQGRTMLAHDYPYLELAIFHGQYYVSFPPIPTIPQFLLFPFFGEGTPNHFLNSCYTILSFALLTYWFNPELKPKGLAIPLAAVFGSNLLAISLNGGVWFQAQVLAYLFTTVAFFFAVKSAQRPWAMHLAALSLALAVGCRPFQLVYFPALLWILAYHLGHVGTQPPKAKTSNGQEQAEPLQQFLLFPLLIGGALAWYNWLRFGNPLEFGHNYLPEFQRATEGQFSLSYIPQNFMQSLRLPSFTAEGGLTFPRTDGVMFFLVNPVFLILARKLGQLKREFWQVNGLLFGAILLHMLSTWSHRTMGGWQFGNRYFVDMIPAVVLLLWLNRCKFDGKDLMLALFGIGINVYGALWLYLNWP
;
A
#
# COMPACT_ATOMS: atom_id res chain seq x y z
N MET A 1 -13.15 -35.93 2.70
CA MET A 1 -12.16 -35.85 1.60
C MET A 1 -10.77 -35.84 2.20
N THR A 2 -10.06 -36.97 2.20
CA THR A 2 -8.70 -37.11 2.73
C THR A 2 -7.69 -36.96 1.59
N HIS A 3 -7.42 -35.72 1.16
CA HIS A 3 -6.33 -35.45 0.20
C HIS A 3 -4.99 -35.60 0.92
N LYS A 4 -4.36 -36.78 0.77
CA LYS A 4 -3.08 -37.11 1.41
C LYS A 4 -1.86 -36.36 0.83
N HIS A 5 -1.94 -35.72 -0.33
CA HIS A 5 -0.84 -34.95 -0.91
C HIS A 5 -1.30 -33.55 -1.36
N GLY A 6 -0.59 -32.52 -0.91
CA GLY A 6 -0.93 -31.09 -1.04
C GLY A 6 -0.78 -30.48 -2.43
N HIS A 7 -1.12 -31.23 -3.49
CA HIS A 7 -1.14 -30.74 -4.86
C HIS A 7 -2.52 -30.99 -5.46
N PHE A 8 -3.23 -29.91 -5.79
CA PHE A 8 -4.52 -29.98 -6.45
C PHE A 8 -4.30 -30.09 -7.97
N ASP A 9 -3.97 -31.29 -8.45
CA ASP A 9 -3.68 -31.55 -9.88
C ASP A 9 -4.79 -31.03 -10.82
N TYR A 10 -6.05 -31.06 -10.38
CA TYR A 10 -7.18 -30.54 -11.15
C TYR A 10 -7.21 -29.01 -11.26
N LEU A 11 -6.68 -28.28 -10.27
CA LEU A 11 -6.58 -26.80 -10.35
C LEU A 11 -5.55 -26.39 -11.39
N ASP A 12 -4.52 -27.22 -11.63
CA ASP A 12 -3.62 -27.00 -12.77
C ASP A 12 -4.37 -27.14 -14.09
N GLY A 13 -5.27 -28.13 -14.22
CA GLY A 13 -6.15 -28.29 -15.37
C GLY A 13 -7.02 -27.05 -15.62
N VAL A 14 -7.70 -26.54 -14.60
CA VAL A 14 -8.51 -25.30 -14.70
C VAL A 14 -7.65 -24.12 -15.12
N ARG A 15 -6.48 -23.96 -14.51
CA ARG A 15 -5.53 -22.91 -14.83
C ARG A 15 -5.07 -22.95 -16.28
N GLY A 16 -4.85 -24.15 -16.82
CA GLY A 16 -4.51 -24.36 -18.22
C GLY A 16 -5.63 -23.91 -19.16
N ILE A 17 -6.87 -24.31 -18.87
CA ILE A 17 -8.05 -23.91 -19.65
C ILE A 17 -8.24 -22.39 -19.61
N ALA A 18 -8.11 -21.78 -18.43
CA ALA A 18 -8.21 -20.33 -18.27
C ALA A 18 -7.12 -19.60 -19.06
N ALA A 19 -5.85 -20.04 -18.98
CA ALA A 19 -4.78 -19.44 -19.78
C ALA A 19 -5.07 -19.56 -21.28
N PHE A 20 -5.59 -20.71 -21.72
CA PHE A 20 -5.91 -20.93 -23.13
C PHE A 20 -7.01 -19.98 -23.61
N SER A 21 -8.07 -19.82 -22.80
CA SER A 21 -9.14 -18.83 -23.05
C SER A 21 -8.59 -17.41 -23.16
N VAL A 22 -7.67 -17.00 -22.26
CA VAL A 22 -7.00 -15.68 -22.37
C VAL A 22 -6.22 -15.55 -23.68
N THR A 23 -5.47 -16.57 -24.08
CA THR A 23 -4.70 -16.50 -25.34
C THR A 23 -5.57 -16.45 -26.59
N LEU A 24 -6.73 -17.12 -26.57
CA LEU A 24 -7.71 -17.02 -27.64
C LEU A 24 -8.41 -15.66 -27.64
N HIS A 25 -8.78 -15.15 -26.47
CA HIS A 25 -9.34 -13.81 -26.30
C HIS A 25 -8.45 -12.75 -26.96
N HIS A 26 -7.15 -12.76 -26.69
CA HIS A 26 -6.22 -11.79 -27.26
C HIS A 26 -6.00 -12.00 -28.76
N PHE A 27 -6.05 -13.24 -29.24
CA PHE A 27 -6.01 -13.51 -30.68
C PHE A 27 -7.24 -12.94 -31.40
N PHE A 28 -8.43 -13.16 -30.85
CA PHE A 28 -9.65 -12.56 -31.40
C PHE A 28 -9.66 -11.06 -31.23
N TYR A 29 -9.18 -10.50 -30.12
CA TYR A 29 -9.08 -9.04 -29.98
C TYR A 29 -8.11 -8.42 -31.01
N ALA A 30 -7.04 -9.11 -31.36
CA ALA A 30 -6.10 -8.68 -32.39
C ALA A 30 -6.69 -8.75 -33.81
N PHE A 31 -7.44 -9.80 -34.13
CA PHE A 31 -7.78 -10.16 -35.51
C PHE A 31 -9.30 -10.25 -35.83
N LEU A 32 -10.17 -10.18 -34.82
CA LEU A 32 -11.65 -10.11 -34.90
C LEU A 32 -12.21 -9.30 -33.70
N PRO A 33 -11.86 -8.01 -33.57
CA PRO A 33 -12.13 -7.23 -32.36
C PRO A 33 -13.63 -7.07 -32.03
N ALA A 34 -14.52 -7.10 -33.02
CA ALA A 34 -15.96 -6.99 -32.80
C ALA A 34 -16.57 -8.25 -32.15
N LEU A 35 -15.85 -9.38 -32.16
CA LEU A 35 -16.23 -10.57 -31.38
C LEU A 35 -16.16 -10.33 -29.86
N ILE A 36 -15.38 -9.34 -29.42
CA ILE A 36 -15.22 -8.97 -28.01
C ILE A 36 -16.12 -7.78 -27.64
N TRP A 37 -16.18 -6.75 -28.50
CA TRP A 37 -16.83 -5.47 -28.20
C TRP A 37 -18.13 -5.21 -28.98
N GLY A 38 -18.60 -6.19 -29.75
CA GLY A 38 -19.76 -6.04 -30.63
C GLY A 38 -19.55 -4.96 -31.68
N ALA A 39 -20.64 -4.31 -32.11
CA ALA A 39 -20.61 -3.25 -33.12
C ALA A 39 -19.79 -2.00 -32.71
N ALA A 40 -19.46 -1.85 -31.42
CA ALA A 40 -18.56 -0.82 -30.93
C ALA A 40 -17.07 -1.14 -31.14
N GLY A 41 -16.72 -2.40 -31.44
CA GLY A 41 -15.36 -2.95 -31.52
C GLY A 41 -14.51 -2.60 -32.73
N ASN A 42 -14.69 -1.40 -33.31
CA ASN A 42 -14.26 -0.93 -34.63
C ASN A 42 -15.30 -1.18 -35.75
N LYS A 43 -15.56 -0.12 -36.53
CA LYS A 43 -16.71 0.07 -37.43
C LYS A 43 -16.74 -0.84 -38.69
N GLY A 44 -15.97 -1.92 -38.73
CA GLY A 44 -15.98 -2.89 -39.83
C GLY A 44 -16.04 -4.32 -39.30
N LEU A 45 -17.16 -4.99 -39.52
CA LEU A 45 -17.34 -6.41 -39.21
C LEU A 45 -16.76 -7.25 -40.35
N ILE A 46 -15.94 -8.23 -40.03
CA ILE A 46 -15.30 -9.11 -41.03
C ILE A 46 -16.17 -10.35 -41.27
N PHE A 47 -16.78 -10.88 -40.20
CA PHE A 47 -17.78 -11.94 -40.20
C PHE A 47 -19.04 -11.48 -39.44
N PRO A 48 -19.85 -10.56 -40.00
CA PRO A 48 -20.88 -9.82 -39.26
C PRO A 48 -21.87 -10.67 -38.46
N GLN A 49 -22.38 -11.75 -39.07
CA GLN A 49 -23.36 -12.62 -38.43
C GLN A 49 -22.76 -13.42 -37.28
N PHE A 50 -21.52 -13.90 -37.43
CA PHE A 50 -20.83 -14.69 -36.42
C PHE A 50 -20.34 -13.83 -35.25
N GLU A 51 -19.69 -12.71 -35.55
CA GLU A 51 -19.14 -11.80 -34.52
C GLU A 51 -20.24 -11.27 -33.62
N MET A 52 -21.37 -10.85 -34.18
CA MET A 52 -22.48 -10.32 -33.39
C MET A 52 -23.21 -11.39 -32.58
N ALA A 53 -23.45 -12.56 -33.16
CA ALA A 53 -24.11 -13.68 -32.47
C ALA A 53 -23.27 -14.16 -31.27
N VAL A 54 -21.95 -14.10 -31.38
CA VAL A 54 -21.05 -14.45 -30.27
C VAL A 54 -20.99 -13.34 -29.23
N ALA A 55 -20.75 -12.09 -29.63
CA ALA A 55 -20.50 -10.98 -28.71
C ALA A 55 -21.69 -10.71 -27.77
N GLN A 56 -22.92 -10.92 -28.25
CA GLN A 56 -24.16 -10.61 -27.54
C GLN A 56 -24.78 -11.79 -26.77
N THR A 57 -24.17 -12.98 -26.81
CA THR A 57 -24.72 -14.18 -26.17
C THR A 57 -23.73 -14.79 -25.18
N PRO A 58 -24.18 -15.69 -24.28
CA PRO A 58 -23.28 -16.41 -23.38
C PRO A 58 -22.18 -17.24 -24.06
N LEU A 59 -22.24 -17.40 -25.39
CA LEU A 59 -21.19 -18.06 -26.18
C LEU A 59 -19.85 -17.31 -26.12
N ASN A 60 -19.83 -16.02 -25.79
CA ASN A 60 -18.61 -15.24 -25.60
C ASN A 60 -17.68 -15.81 -24.51
N LEU A 61 -18.20 -16.66 -23.61
CA LEU A 61 -17.49 -17.30 -22.51
C LEU A 61 -16.25 -18.08 -22.98
N LEU A 62 -16.34 -18.69 -24.17
CA LEU A 62 -15.26 -19.51 -24.75
C LEU A 62 -13.94 -18.74 -24.93
N TRP A 63 -14.02 -17.41 -24.99
CA TRP A 63 -12.90 -16.48 -25.16
C TRP A 63 -13.10 -15.24 -24.26
N SER A 64 -13.72 -15.41 -23.09
CA SER A 64 -13.82 -14.34 -22.08
C SER A 64 -12.53 -14.26 -21.27
N GLY A 65 -11.60 -13.44 -21.76
CA GLY A 65 -10.30 -13.23 -21.13
C GLY A 65 -10.40 -12.57 -19.75
N ASP A 66 -11.26 -11.57 -19.61
CA ASP A 66 -11.49 -10.87 -18.32
C ASP A 66 -11.96 -11.85 -17.23
N PHE A 67 -12.95 -12.70 -17.54
CA PHE A 67 -13.43 -13.74 -16.63
C PHE A 67 -12.35 -14.77 -16.28
N ALA A 68 -11.60 -15.24 -17.28
CA ALA A 68 -10.52 -16.20 -17.06
C ALA A 68 -9.44 -15.64 -16.12
N VAL A 69 -9.11 -14.35 -16.23
CA VAL A 69 -8.19 -13.66 -15.28
C VAL A 69 -8.75 -13.65 -13.86
N MET A 70 -10.05 -13.44 -13.67
CA MET A 70 -10.66 -13.52 -12.34
C MET A 70 -10.59 -14.93 -11.74
N VAL A 71 -10.73 -15.98 -12.57
CA VAL A 71 -10.51 -17.37 -12.14
C VAL A 71 -9.07 -17.56 -11.65
N PHE A 72 -8.06 -16.97 -12.32
CA PHE A 72 -6.68 -16.98 -11.82
C PHE A 72 -6.56 -16.34 -10.44
N PHE A 73 -7.14 -15.16 -10.24
CA PHE A 73 -7.01 -14.41 -8.99
C PHE A 73 -7.66 -15.12 -7.80
N VAL A 74 -8.90 -15.63 -7.94
CA VAL A 74 -9.58 -16.37 -6.85
C VAL A 74 -8.79 -17.64 -6.52
N MET A 75 -8.38 -18.39 -7.55
CA MET A 75 -7.60 -19.62 -7.37
C MET A 75 -6.22 -19.33 -6.75
N SER A 76 -5.56 -18.24 -7.15
CA SER A 76 -4.25 -17.85 -6.61
C SER A 76 -4.34 -17.63 -5.11
N ALA A 77 -5.29 -16.82 -4.63
CA ALA A 77 -5.49 -16.61 -3.19
C ALA A 77 -5.85 -17.89 -2.45
N PHE A 78 -6.71 -18.75 -3.02
CA PHE A 78 -7.03 -20.05 -2.44
C PHE A 78 -5.78 -20.92 -2.28
N VAL A 79 -5.01 -21.13 -3.36
CA VAL A 79 -3.80 -21.98 -3.36
C VAL A 79 -2.70 -21.41 -2.46
N LEU A 80 -2.60 -20.09 -2.35
CA LEU A 80 -1.62 -19.43 -1.47
C LEU A 80 -1.96 -19.59 0.02
N THR A 81 -3.21 -19.81 0.38
CA THR A 81 -3.68 -19.74 1.78
C THR A 81 -4.27 -21.03 2.34
N TYR A 82 -4.69 -21.99 1.52
CA TYR A 82 -5.31 -23.25 1.99
C TYR A 82 -4.43 -24.00 2.99
N ARG A 83 -3.11 -24.05 2.74
CA ARG A 83 -2.17 -24.77 3.62
C ARG A 83 -2.12 -24.17 5.01
N PHE A 84 -2.24 -22.84 5.11
CA PHE A 84 -2.33 -22.19 6.41
C PHE A 84 -3.55 -22.69 7.18
N PHE A 85 -4.74 -22.68 6.59
CA PHE A 85 -5.96 -23.09 7.30
C PHE A 85 -6.01 -24.58 7.61
N ARG A 86 -5.43 -25.41 6.76
CA ARG A 86 -5.29 -26.87 6.98
C ARG A 86 -4.33 -27.19 8.13
N ASP A 87 -3.15 -26.57 8.13
CA ASP A 87 -2.05 -26.94 9.04
C ASP A 87 -2.00 -26.03 10.31
N GLN A 88 -2.83 -24.99 10.43
CA GLN A 88 -2.75 -24.01 11.54
C GLN A 88 -2.93 -24.61 12.95
N HIS A 89 -3.51 -25.79 13.07
CA HIS A 89 -3.71 -26.50 14.33
C HIS A 89 -2.60 -27.53 14.63
N ASP A 90 -1.69 -27.77 13.68
CA ASP A 90 -0.52 -28.63 13.88
C ASP A 90 0.52 -27.90 14.77
N PRO A 91 0.94 -28.48 15.91
CA PRO A 91 1.97 -27.89 16.77
C PRO A 91 3.32 -27.66 16.07
N ASN A 92 3.63 -28.39 14.99
CA ASN A 92 4.86 -28.24 14.22
C ASN A 92 4.77 -27.15 13.13
N PHE A 93 3.59 -26.58 12.88
CA PHE A 93 3.40 -25.58 11.83
C PHE A 93 3.85 -24.18 12.24
N SER A 94 4.98 -23.73 11.70
CA SER A 94 5.46 -22.36 11.87
C SER A 94 4.80 -21.41 10.86
N ARG A 95 3.83 -20.63 11.34
CA ARG A 95 3.18 -19.57 10.56
C ARG A 95 4.17 -18.53 10.02
N VAL A 96 5.13 -18.13 10.85
CA VAL A 96 6.13 -17.12 10.48
C VAL A 96 6.97 -17.66 9.33
N SER A 97 7.50 -18.87 9.45
CA SER A 97 8.29 -19.51 8.39
C SER A 97 7.47 -19.67 7.10
N PHE A 98 6.20 -20.11 7.22
CA PHE A 98 5.28 -20.22 6.09
C PHE A 98 5.09 -18.87 5.36
N LEU A 99 4.74 -17.81 6.09
CA LEU A 99 4.47 -16.49 5.51
C LEU A 99 5.76 -15.86 4.96
N THR A 100 6.86 -15.87 5.71
CA THR A 100 8.15 -15.34 5.27
C THR A 100 8.62 -16.05 4.00
N SER A 101 8.50 -17.38 3.94
CA SER A 101 8.86 -18.15 2.75
C SER A 101 7.93 -17.88 1.57
N ALA A 102 6.63 -17.74 1.81
CA ALA A 102 5.66 -17.44 0.76
C ALA A 102 5.87 -16.03 0.17
N THR A 103 6.08 -15.03 1.02
CA THR A 103 6.31 -13.63 0.62
C THR A 103 7.64 -13.46 -0.12
N LEU A 104 8.76 -13.93 0.43
CA LEU A 104 10.08 -13.69 -0.16
C LEU A 104 10.28 -14.39 -1.50
N ARG A 105 9.69 -15.57 -1.70
CA ARG A 105 9.80 -16.31 -2.96
C ARG A 105 8.90 -15.75 -4.06
N ARG A 106 7.90 -14.93 -3.71
CA ARG A 106 6.88 -14.45 -4.65
C ARG A 106 7.47 -13.53 -5.70
N TYR A 107 8.26 -12.54 -5.29
CA TYR A 107 8.86 -11.55 -6.17
C TYR A 107 9.78 -12.19 -7.25
N PRO A 108 10.84 -12.96 -6.90
CA PRO A 108 11.71 -13.55 -7.92
C PRO A 108 10.99 -14.56 -8.81
N ARG A 109 9.99 -15.29 -8.28
CA ARG A 109 9.20 -16.24 -9.07
C ARG A 109 8.40 -15.56 -10.18
N LEU A 110 7.85 -14.37 -9.91
CA LEU A 110 7.09 -13.61 -10.90
C LEU A 110 8.01 -12.88 -11.87
N VAL A 111 9.04 -12.20 -11.36
CA VAL A 111 9.86 -11.26 -12.15
C VAL A 111 10.80 -11.94 -13.13
N LEU A 112 11.39 -13.09 -12.79
CA LEU A 112 12.39 -13.73 -13.67
C LEU A 112 11.80 -14.20 -15.01
N PRO A 113 10.62 -14.88 -15.05
CA PRO A 113 9.98 -15.21 -16.31
C PRO A 113 9.53 -13.97 -17.10
N ILE A 114 9.07 -12.93 -16.41
CA ILE A 114 8.69 -11.66 -17.05
C ILE A 114 9.88 -11.03 -17.75
N PHE A 115 11.03 -10.96 -17.07
CA PHE A 115 12.27 -10.44 -17.64
C PHE A 115 12.67 -11.19 -18.90
N ALA A 116 12.64 -12.52 -18.86
CA ALA A 116 12.97 -13.34 -20.02
C ALA A 116 12.00 -13.12 -21.19
N ALA A 117 10.69 -13.02 -20.92
CA ALA A 117 9.69 -12.74 -21.95
C ALA A 117 9.87 -11.33 -22.55
N SER A 118 10.09 -10.30 -21.73
CA SER A 118 10.37 -8.94 -22.20
C SER A 118 11.68 -8.85 -22.99
N LEU A 119 12.70 -9.64 -22.64
CA LEU A 119 13.95 -9.72 -23.39
C LEU A 119 13.73 -10.33 -24.79
N LEU A 120 12.91 -11.38 -24.91
CA LEU A 120 12.53 -11.95 -26.21
C LEU A 120 11.80 -10.92 -27.07
N VAL A 121 10.89 -10.14 -26.49
CA VAL A 121 10.23 -9.04 -27.21
C VAL A 121 11.25 -8.01 -27.69
N LEU A 122 12.21 -7.61 -26.84
CA LEU A 122 13.28 -6.67 -27.22
C LEU A 122 14.08 -7.20 -28.42
N VAL A 123 14.43 -8.49 -28.44
CA VAL A 123 15.14 -9.11 -29.57
C VAL A 123 14.31 -8.99 -30.85
N VAL A 124 13.01 -9.31 -30.80
CA VAL A 124 12.12 -9.19 -31.96
C VAL A 124 11.98 -7.73 -32.43
N ILE A 125 11.89 -6.78 -31.50
CA ILE A 125 11.90 -5.33 -31.82
C ILE A 125 13.19 -4.96 -32.57
N LYS A 126 14.36 -5.39 -32.07
CA LYS A 126 15.66 -5.07 -32.69
C LYS A 126 15.85 -5.72 -34.06
N MET A 127 15.19 -6.84 -34.32
CA MET A 127 15.16 -7.47 -35.64
C MET A 127 14.14 -6.84 -36.61
N GLY A 128 13.37 -5.83 -36.17
CA GLY A 128 12.28 -5.26 -36.97
C GLY A 128 11.12 -6.24 -37.19
N GLY A 129 10.98 -7.24 -36.32
CA GLY A 129 10.01 -8.33 -36.46
C GLY A 129 8.61 -8.05 -35.91
N LEU A 130 8.32 -6.80 -35.55
CA LEU A 130 7.00 -6.36 -35.09
C LEU A 130 6.21 -5.76 -36.26
N PHE A 131 5.06 -6.37 -36.58
CA PHE A 131 4.19 -5.99 -37.70
C PHE A 131 2.79 -5.55 -37.24
N HIS A 132 2.58 -5.38 -35.92
CA HIS A 132 1.28 -5.12 -35.31
C HIS A 132 0.54 -3.89 -35.88
N GLN A 133 1.24 -2.79 -36.16
CA GLN A 133 0.62 -1.58 -36.72
C GLN A 133 0.07 -1.83 -38.13
N ALA A 134 0.82 -2.55 -38.98
CA ALA A 134 0.39 -2.89 -40.33
C ALA A 134 -0.76 -3.91 -40.31
N ALA A 135 -0.69 -4.92 -39.45
CA ALA A 135 -1.77 -5.90 -39.31
C ALA A 135 -3.08 -5.28 -38.80
N ALA A 136 -2.99 -4.29 -37.90
CA ALA A 136 -4.16 -3.56 -37.39
C ALA A 136 -4.95 -2.84 -38.49
N GLN A 137 -4.32 -2.48 -39.62
CA GLN A 137 -5.02 -1.90 -40.77
C GLN A 137 -5.94 -2.92 -41.45
N PHE A 138 -5.56 -4.20 -41.47
CA PHE A 138 -6.37 -5.28 -42.04
C PHE A 138 -7.42 -5.79 -41.07
N SER A 139 -7.06 -5.95 -39.78
CA SER A 139 -7.96 -6.46 -38.76
C SER A 139 -8.86 -5.41 -38.11
N LEU A 140 -8.64 -4.14 -38.45
CA LEU A 140 -9.30 -2.97 -37.88
C LEU A 140 -9.07 -2.79 -36.36
N SER A 141 -8.08 -3.46 -35.77
CA SER A 141 -7.76 -3.40 -34.32
C SER A 141 -6.85 -2.20 -33.97
N PHE A 142 -7.33 -0.97 -34.25
CA PHE A 142 -6.54 0.25 -34.05
C PHE A 142 -6.38 0.64 -32.59
N GLU A 143 -7.42 0.45 -31.79
CA GLU A 143 -7.45 0.86 -30.38
C GLU A 143 -6.72 -0.12 -29.45
N TRP A 144 -6.27 -1.26 -29.98
CA TRP A 144 -5.63 -2.29 -29.17
C TRP A 144 -4.35 -2.86 -29.78
N LEU A 145 -4.41 -3.51 -30.95
CA LEU A 145 -3.24 -4.16 -31.54
C LEU A 145 -2.17 -3.13 -31.95
N ALA A 146 -2.58 -1.99 -32.51
CA ALA A 146 -1.63 -0.95 -32.93
C ALA A 146 -0.90 -0.28 -31.75
N LEU A 147 -1.52 -0.24 -30.56
CA LEU A 147 -1.06 0.48 -29.36
C LEU A 147 -0.40 -0.43 -28.31
N GLN A 148 -0.27 -1.73 -28.57
CA GLN A 148 0.16 -2.73 -27.57
C GLN A 148 1.62 -2.57 -27.10
N TRP A 149 2.50 -1.97 -27.91
CA TRP A 149 3.92 -1.79 -27.61
C TRP A 149 4.30 -0.31 -27.63
N ASP A 150 4.65 0.24 -26.46
CA ASP A 150 5.17 1.60 -26.29
C ASP A 150 6.62 1.56 -25.78
N THR A 151 7.57 1.51 -26.70
CA THR A 151 9.00 1.26 -26.40
C THR A 151 9.95 2.26 -27.08
N PRO A 152 9.84 3.57 -26.83
CA PRO A 152 10.60 4.60 -27.56
C PRO A 152 12.13 4.49 -27.38
N LYS A 153 12.60 3.89 -26.28
CA LYS A 153 14.03 3.71 -25.98
C LYS A 153 14.56 2.29 -26.18
N ALA A 154 13.67 1.32 -26.49
CA ALA A 154 13.90 -0.13 -26.57
C ALA A 154 15.37 -0.57 -26.29
N SER A 155 15.74 -0.76 -25.02
CA SER A 155 17.11 -1.08 -24.60
C SER A 155 17.12 -2.11 -23.45
N LEU A 156 18.27 -2.76 -23.21
CA LEU A 156 18.39 -3.72 -22.12
C LEU A 156 18.13 -3.09 -20.75
N LEU A 157 18.60 -1.86 -20.52
CA LEU A 157 18.36 -1.14 -19.27
C LEU A 157 16.87 -0.83 -19.09
N ASP A 158 16.18 -0.49 -20.17
CA ASP A 158 14.74 -0.24 -20.16
C ASP A 158 13.94 -1.52 -19.89
N VAL A 159 14.36 -2.68 -20.43
CA VAL A 159 13.78 -3.99 -20.07
C VAL A 159 14.02 -4.34 -18.61
N LEU A 160 15.23 -4.13 -18.09
CA LEU A 160 15.54 -4.37 -16.67
C LEU A 160 14.65 -3.52 -15.77
N ARG A 161 14.51 -2.23 -16.07
CA ARG A 161 13.63 -1.31 -15.36
C ARG A 161 12.17 -1.76 -15.46
N ASN A 162 11.68 -2.04 -16.66
CA ASN A 162 10.30 -2.46 -16.89
C ASN A 162 9.99 -3.74 -16.09
N SER A 163 10.82 -4.78 -16.21
CA SER A 163 10.52 -6.09 -15.61
C SER A 163 10.70 -6.14 -14.09
N PHE A 164 11.74 -5.49 -13.54
CA PHE A 164 12.01 -5.55 -12.09
C PHE A 164 11.33 -4.43 -11.30
N LEU A 165 11.13 -3.25 -11.88
CA LEU A 165 10.67 -2.07 -11.14
C LEU A 165 9.29 -1.57 -11.54
N GLU A 166 8.88 -1.73 -12.80
CA GLU A 166 7.58 -1.19 -13.25
C GLU A 166 6.48 -2.25 -13.18
N VAL A 167 6.60 -3.36 -13.92
CA VAL A 167 5.56 -4.40 -14.02
C VAL A 167 5.03 -4.91 -12.65
N PRO A 168 5.87 -5.17 -11.63
CA PRO A 168 5.37 -5.68 -10.35
C PRO A 168 4.64 -4.63 -9.50
N PHE A 169 4.83 -3.34 -9.78
CA PHE A 169 4.41 -2.23 -8.93
C PHE A 169 3.52 -1.20 -9.65
N LYS A 170 3.41 -1.27 -10.98
CA LYS A 170 2.62 -0.37 -11.83
C LYS A 170 1.81 -1.17 -12.85
N PRO A 171 0.56 -0.78 -13.14
CA PRO A 171 -0.32 -1.51 -14.05
C PRO A 171 -0.07 -1.20 -15.55
N GLU A 172 0.97 -0.45 -15.90
CA GLU A 172 1.26 0.04 -17.26
C GLU A 172 2.55 -0.57 -17.82
N PRO A 173 2.54 -1.82 -18.28
CA PRO A 173 3.72 -2.48 -18.84
C PRO A 173 4.02 -2.04 -20.28
N ARG A 174 5.29 -1.95 -20.66
CA ARG A 174 5.71 -1.43 -21.98
C ARG A 174 5.95 -2.47 -23.06
N TYR A 175 6.53 -3.61 -22.67
CA TYR A 175 6.97 -4.65 -23.61
C TYR A 175 5.92 -5.74 -23.85
N ASN A 176 4.91 -5.82 -22.98
CA ASN A 176 3.82 -6.78 -23.11
C ASN A 176 2.65 -6.28 -22.28
N ASN A 177 1.58 -5.80 -22.93
CA ASN A 177 0.43 -5.20 -22.25
C ASN A 177 -0.18 -6.17 -21.23
N VAL A 178 -0.18 -7.48 -21.52
CA VAL A 178 -0.83 -8.49 -20.65
C VAL A 178 -0.20 -8.61 -19.26
N LEU A 179 0.99 -8.02 -19.07
CA LEU A 179 1.65 -7.97 -17.77
C LEU A 179 0.96 -7.04 -16.76
N TRP A 180 -0.06 -6.28 -17.14
CA TRP A 180 -0.82 -5.41 -16.23
C TRP A 180 -1.39 -6.18 -15.03
N THR A 181 -1.72 -7.46 -15.23
CA THR A 181 -2.23 -8.35 -14.19
C THR A 181 -1.19 -8.72 -13.13
N ILE A 182 0.11 -8.62 -13.43
CA ILE A 182 1.18 -9.02 -12.50
C ILE A 182 1.21 -8.12 -11.28
N CYS A 183 1.01 -6.82 -11.45
CA CYS A 183 0.90 -5.86 -10.36
C CYS A 183 -0.22 -6.27 -9.39
N ILE A 184 -1.39 -6.62 -9.93
CA ILE A 184 -2.55 -7.10 -9.15
C ILE A 184 -2.25 -8.45 -8.50
N GLU A 185 -1.62 -9.38 -9.21
CA GLU A 185 -1.24 -10.71 -8.71
C GLU A 185 -0.21 -10.64 -7.58
N PHE A 186 0.70 -9.65 -7.63
CA PHE A 186 1.67 -9.36 -6.58
C PHE A 186 0.98 -8.76 -5.36
N TYR A 187 0.29 -7.62 -5.50
CA TYR A 187 -0.40 -6.97 -4.38
C TYR A 187 -1.52 -7.82 -3.78
N GLY A 188 -2.29 -8.52 -4.61
CA GLY A 188 -3.32 -9.46 -4.18
C GLY A 188 -2.76 -10.62 -3.36
N SER A 189 -1.58 -11.13 -3.72
CA SER A 189 -0.90 -12.15 -2.90
C SER A 189 -0.43 -11.61 -1.56
N LEU A 190 0.09 -10.38 -1.51
CA LEU A 190 0.46 -9.72 -0.26
C LEU A 190 -0.76 -9.45 0.62
N LEU A 191 -1.88 -9.04 0.02
CA LEU A 191 -3.17 -8.90 0.69
C LEU A 191 -3.62 -10.23 1.30
N ALA A 192 -3.58 -11.33 0.54
CA ALA A 192 -3.94 -12.66 1.02
C ALA A 192 -3.05 -13.11 2.19
N PHE A 193 -1.73 -12.88 2.10
CA PHE A 193 -0.80 -13.16 3.19
C PHE A 193 -1.07 -12.30 4.42
N ALA A 194 -1.35 -11.00 4.23
CA ALA A 194 -1.69 -10.08 5.32
C ALA A 194 -2.99 -10.48 6.01
N MET A 195 -4.03 -10.85 5.25
CA MET A 195 -5.29 -11.38 5.78
C MET A 195 -5.03 -12.63 6.62
N VAL A 196 -4.29 -13.60 6.10
CA VAL A 196 -3.92 -14.79 6.85
C VAL A 196 -3.08 -14.45 8.09
N ALA A 197 -2.17 -13.47 8.00
CA ALA A 197 -1.29 -13.01 9.08
C ALA A 197 -2.01 -12.23 10.20
N THR A 198 -3.15 -11.62 9.93
CA THR A 198 -3.89 -10.79 10.90
C THR A 198 -5.21 -11.43 11.33
N LEU A 199 -5.96 -11.96 10.37
CA LEU A 199 -7.32 -12.50 10.51
C LEU A 199 -7.37 -14.01 10.67
N GLY A 200 -6.37 -14.75 10.18
CA GLY A 200 -6.45 -16.20 10.00
C GLY A 200 -6.85 -17.02 11.25
N ARG A 201 -6.59 -16.53 12.47
CA ARG A 201 -6.98 -17.19 13.74
C ARG A 201 -8.07 -16.45 14.53
N GLN A 202 -8.65 -15.40 13.96
CA GLN A 202 -9.62 -14.57 14.67
C GLN A 202 -11.03 -15.15 14.52
N SER A 203 -11.80 -15.11 15.61
CA SER A 203 -13.18 -15.62 15.60
C SER A 203 -14.14 -14.77 14.75
N TRP A 204 -13.87 -13.47 14.60
CA TRP A 204 -14.70 -12.55 13.81
C TRP A 204 -14.20 -12.39 12.36
N ARG A 205 -13.24 -13.19 11.90
CA ARG A 205 -12.62 -13.08 10.57
C ARG A 205 -13.63 -13.08 9.40
N ALA A 206 -14.78 -13.75 9.55
CA ALA A 206 -15.86 -13.72 8.57
C ALA A 206 -16.40 -12.29 8.33
N TRP A 207 -16.61 -11.51 9.40
CA TRP A 207 -17.03 -10.10 9.29
C TRP A 207 -15.95 -9.25 8.63
N ALA A 208 -14.68 -9.56 8.89
CA ALA A 208 -13.55 -8.93 8.20
C ALA A 208 -13.60 -9.17 6.69
N TYR A 209 -13.86 -10.40 6.28
CA TYR A 209 -13.95 -10.77 4.87
C TYR A 209 -15.14 -10.08 4.20
N LEU A 210 -16.28 -9.94 4.89
CA LEU A 210 -17.43 -9.17 4.41
C LEU A 210 -17.11 -7.68 4.25
N ALA A 211 -16.46 -7.06 5.24
CA ALA A 211 -16.07 -5.66 5.19
C ALA A 211 -15.06 -5.38 4.05
N LEU A 212 -14.06 -6.26 3.90
CA LEU A 212 -13.10 -6.19 2.79
C LEU A 212 -13.77 -6.48 1.44
N GLY A 213 -14.71 -7.41 1.40
CA GLY A 213 -15.48 -7.74 0.20
C GLY A 213 -16.35 -6.58 -0.28
N TRP A 214 -16.98 -5.86 0.65
CA TRP A 214 -17.68 -4.62 0.36
C TRP A 214 -16.74 -3.55 -0.20
N TYR A 215 -15.59 -3.32 0.46
CA TYR A 215 -14.62 -2.31 0.03
C TYR A 215 -14.05 -2.59 -1.37
N PHE A 216 -13.71 -3.85 -1.65
CA PHE A 216 -13.14 -4.25 -2.95
C PHE A 216 -14.19 -4.64 -3.99
N GLY A 217 -15.49 -4.44 -3.75
CA GLY A 217 -16.59 -5.00 -4.55
C GLY A 217 -16.41 -4.93 -6.07
N ASN A 218 -15.94 -3.78 -6.57
CA ASN A 218 -15.74 -3.52 -8.01
C ASN A 218 -14.28 -3.66 -8.47
N SER A 219 -13.42 -4.26 -7.64
CA SER A 219 -11.99 -4.40 -7.88
C SER A 219 -11.62 -5.87 -8.08
N PRO A 220 -10.60 -6.19 -8.91
CA PRO A 220 -10.07 -7.55 -8.99
C PRO A 220 -9.48 -8.06 -7.66
N TYR A 221 -9.16 -7.16 -6.71
CA TYR A 221 -8.72 -7.55 -5.36
C TYR A 221 -9.81 -8.29 -4.57
N LEU A 222 -11.09 -8.16 -4.92
CA LEU A 222 -12.18 -8.96 -4.35
C LEU A 222 -11.92 -10.45 -4.54
N CYS A 223 -11.39 -10.85 -5.70
CA CYS A 223 -11.08 -12.25 -5.98
C CYS A 223 -10.10 -12.83 -4.95
N PHE A 224 -9.13 -12.03 -4.49
CA PHE A 224 -8.19 -12.48 -3.46
C PHE A 224 -8.88 -12.64 -2.10
N VAL A 225 -9.76 -11.70 -1.73
CA VAL A 225 -10.55 -11.79 -0.49
C VAL A 225 -11.43 -13.05 -0.51
N MET A 226 -12.15 -13.27 -1.62
CA MET A 226 -13.02 -14.44 -1.82
C MET A 226 -12.23 -15.75 -1.81
N GLY A 227 -11.05 -15.79 -2.44
CA GLY A 227 -10.20 -16.98 -2.44
C GLY A 227 -9.67 -17.34 -1.04
N VAL A 228 -9.31 -16.34 -0.22
CA VAL A 228 -8.95 -16.56 1.20
C VAL A 228 -10.16 -17.04 2.01
N ALA A 229 -11.32 -16.40 1.83
CA ALA A 229 -12.55 -16.79 2.53
C ALA A 229 -12.99 -18.22 2.17
N LEU A 230 -12.84 -18.63 0.91
CA LEU A 230 -13.12 -19.98 0.44
C LEU A 230 -12.16 -21.00 1.03
N ALA A 231 -10.86 -20.68 1.09
CA ALA A 231 -9.87 -21.52 1.75
C ALA A 231 -10.16 -21.71 3.25
N ASP A 232 -10.56 -20.65 3.93
CA ASP A 232 -10.98 -20.71 5.34
C ASP A 232 -12.23 -21.57 5.52
N PHE A 233 -13.26 -21.34 4.70
CA PHE A 233 -14.52 -22.07 4.75
C PHE A 233 -14.33 -23.58 4.60
N ILE A 234 -13.53 -24.03 3.62
CA ILE A 234 -13.34 -25.47 3.35
C ILE A 234 -12.69 -26.21 4.54
N TYR A 235 -11.85 -25.54 5.32
CA TYR A 235 -11.18 -26.11 6.48
C TYR A 235 -11.82 -25.72 7.82
N ALA A 236 -12.94 -24.99 7.80
CA ALA A 236 -13.68 -24.65 9.01
C ALA A 236 -14.38 -25.90 9.59
N PRO A 237 -14.29 -26.15 10.91
CA PRO A 237 -14.94 -27.31 11.53
C PRO A 237 -16.47 -27.37 11.31
N SER A 238 -17.12 -26.22 11.18
CA SER A 238 -18.57 -26.10 10.95
C SER A 238 -19.00 -26.35 9.51
N ALA A 239 -18.07 -26.37 8.55
CA ALA A 239 -18.40 -26.41 7.12
C ALA A 239 -18.73 -27.81 6.60
N ALA A 240 -18.54 -28.88 7.39
CA ALA A 240 -18.69 -30.26 6.91
C ALA A 240 -20.05 -30.55 6.25
N LYS A 241 -21.15 -30.08 6.85
CA LYS A 241 -22.50 -30.23 6.28
C LYS A 241 -22.68 -29.45 4.98
N ALA A 242 -22.16 -28.23 4.93
CA ALA A 242 -22.24 -27.38 3.75
C ALA A 242 -21.38 -27.94 2.61
N CYS A 243 -20.15 -28.41 2.88
CA CYS A 243 -19.32 -29.08 1.90
C CYS A 243 -19.98 -30.36 1.34
N ALA A 244 -20.67 -31.13 2.19
CA ALA A 244 -21.43 -32.30 1.75
C ALA A 244 -22.60 -31.92 0.83
N PHE A 245 -23.29 -30.81 1.14
CA PHE A 245 -24.34 -30.27 0.27
C PHE A 245 -23.78 -29.76 -1.06
N LEU A 246 -22.67 -29.01 -1.05
CA LEU A 246 -22.00 -28.50 -2.25
C LEU A 246 -21.50 -29.63 -3.16
N SER A 247 -21.17 -30.79 -2.59
CA SER A 247 -20.69 -31.95 -3.35
C SER A 247 -21.80 -32.74 -4.05
N ARG A 248 -23.07 -32.33 -3.91
CA ARG A 248 -24.20 -32.93 -4.64
C ARG A 248 -24.20 -32.46 -6.09
N PRO A 249 -24.45 -33.37 -7.07
CA PRO A 249 -24.51 -33.03 -8.49
C PRO A 249 -25.34 -31.81 -8.83
N ALA A 250 -26.59 -31.75 -8.37
CA ALA A 250 -27.46 -30.61 -8.61
C ALA A 250 -26.83 -29.30 -8.12
N THR A 251 -26.21 -29.31 -6.93
CA THR A 251 -25.67 -28.11 -6.31
C THR A 251 -24.42 -27.59 -7.04
N TYR A 252 -23.41 -28.43 -7.29
CA TYR A 252 -22.22 -27.94 -8.00
C TYR A 252 -22.53 -27.57 -9.46
N TRP A 253 -23.48 -28.21 -10.12
CA TRP A 253 -23.95 -27.79 -11.45
C TRP A 253 -24.66 -26.44 -11.41
N THR A 254 -25.48 -26.17 -10.39
CA THR A 254 -26.09 -24.83 -10.20
C THR A 254 -25.02 -23.75 -10.04
N PHE A 255 -24.01 -23.97 -9.19
CA PHE A 255 -22.89 -23.03 -9.04
C PHE A 255 -22.10 -22.86 -10.34
N ALA A 256 -21.89 -23.94 -11.09
CA ALA A 256 -21.21 -23.85 -12.37
C ALA A 256 -22.00 -23.05 -13.39
N ILE A 257 -23.29 -23.34 -13.57
CA ILE A 257 -24.15 -22.62 -14.52
C ILE A 257 -24.24 -21.14 -14.14
N ALA A 258 -24.46 -20.82 -12.86
CA ALA A 258 -24.46 -19.44 -12.38
C ALA A 258 -23.10 -18.77 -12.61
N GLY A 259 -21.99 -19.47 -12.31
CA GLY A 259 -20.64 -18.96 -12.47
C GLY A 259 -20.27 -18.66 -13.92
N LEU A 260 -20.58 -19.59 -14.82
CA LEU A 260 -20.37 -19.46 -16.26
C LEU A 260 -21.27 -18.38 -16.86
N TYR A 261 -22.53 -18.28 -16.42
CA TYR A 261 -23.44 -17.24 -16.86
C TYR A 261 -22.93 -15.83 -16.46
N LEU A 262 -22.57 -15.62 -15.19
CA LEU A 262 -22.00 -14.36 -14.73
C LEU A 262 -20.67 -14.04 -15.41
N GLY A 263 -19.82 -15.06 -15.64
CA GLY A 263 -18.57 -14.92 -16.40
C GLY A 263 -18.74 -14.59 -17.88
N SER A 264 -19.92 -14.86 -18.45
CA SER A 264 -20.26 -14.53 -19.84
C SER A 264 -20.82 -13.12 -20.02
N PHE A 265 -20.98 -12.36 -18.94
CA PHE A 265 -21.47 -10.98 -19.03
C PHE A 265 -20.51 -10.13 -19.88
N PRO A 266 -20.97 -9.52 -20.99
CA PRO A 266 -20.10 -8.82 -21.93
C PRO A 266 -19.63 -7.48 -21.37
N LYS A 267 -18.45 -7.04 -21.80
CA LYS A 267 -17.86 -5.74 -21.43
C LYS A 267 -18.01 -4.77 -22.60
N GLY A 268 -18.45 -3.54 -22.31
CA GLY A 268 -18.57 -2.48 -23.31
C GLY A 268 -19.70 -2.65 -24.34
N ILE A 269 -20.64 -3.57 -24.09
CA ILE A 269 -21.86 -3.76 -24.91
C ILE A 269 -23.06 -3.37 -24.05
N ASP A 270 -23.96 -2.55 -24.58
CA ASP A 270 -25.24 -2.27 -23.91
C ASP A 270 -26.13 -3.52 -23.90
N THR A 271 -26.38 -4.04 -22.70
CA THR A 271 -27.19 -5.24 -22.48
C THR A 271 -28.61 -4.94 -21.99
N SER A 272 -29.04 -3.68 -21.94
CA SER A 272 -30.36 -3.28 -21.39
C SER A 272 -31.52 -3.97 -22.10
N GLN A 273 -31.41 -4.10 -23.42
CA GLN A 273 -32.40 -4.74 -24.29
C GLN A 273 -31.99 -6.17 -24.72
N ASN A 274 -30.89 -6.69 -24.18
CA ASN A 274 -30.39 -8.02 -24.57
C ASN A 274 -31.19 -9.13 -23.86
N PHE A 275 -31.74 -10.08 -24.63
CA PHE A 275 -32.54 -11.19 -24.09
C PHE A 275 -31.82 -11.97 -22.97
N TRP A 276 -30.51 -12.20 -23.10
CA TRP A 276 -29.75 -13.03 -22.16
C TRP A 276 -29.37 -12.34 -20.87
N PHE A 277 -29.14 -11.02 -20.91
CA PHE A 277 -28.53 -10.27 -19.80
C PHE A 277 -29.42 -9.16 -19.23
N SER A 278 -30.54 -8.80 -19.88
CA SER A 278 -31.42 -7.71 -19.45
C SER A 278 -31.97 -7.89 -18.03
N TRP A 279 -32.21 -9.11 -17.57
CA TRP A 279 -32.68 -9.35 -16.19
C TRP A 279 -31.66 -8.96 -15.12
N LEU A 280 -30.35 -9.00 -15.41
CA LEU A 280 -29.33 -8.50 -14.48
C LEU A 280 -29.41 -6.98 -14.32
N TYR A 281 -29.76 -6.26 -15.39
CA TYR A 281 -30.00 -4.82 -15.36
C TYR A 281 -31.22 -4.47 -14.49
N TRP A 282 -32.29 -5.27 -14.56
CA TRP A 282 -33.46 -5.10 -13.68
C TRP A 282 -33.13 -5.37 -12.20
N LEU A 283 -32.27 -6.36 -11.92
CA LEU A 283 -31.84 -6.67 -10.54
C LEU A 283 -30.98 -5.56 -9.93
N ASP A 284 -30.22 -4.82 -10.72
CA ASP A 284 -29.39 -3.70 -10.27
C ASP A 284 -30.16 -2.37 -10.26
N GLY A 285 -31.49 -2.42 -10.13
CA GLY A 285 -32.34 -1.23 -10.02
C GLY A 285 -32.42 -0.37 -11.28
N GLY A 286 -32.16 -0.96 -12.46
CA GLY A 286 -32.12 -0.23 -13.73
C GLY A 286 -30.78 0.45 -14.01
N ALA A 287 -29.71 0.06 -13.33
CA ALA A 287 -28.34 0.44 -13.68
C ALA A 287 -27.62 -0.71 -14.41
N MET A 288 -26.64 -0.38 -15.25
CA MET A 288 -25.80 -1.40 -15.89
C MET A 288 -24.91 -2.08 -14.85
N PRO A 289 -25.01 -3.41 -14.68
CA PRO A 289 -24.15 -4.14 -13.76
C PRO A 289 -22.68 -3.95 -14.13
N ASN A 290 -21.84 -3.77 -13.13
CA ASN A 290 -20.41 -3.68 -13.34
C ASN A 290 -19.86 -5.04 -13.81
N ALA A 291 -19.29 -5.11 -15.03
CA ALA A 291 -18.74 -6.35 -15.58
C ALA A 291 -17.63 -6.97 -14.72
N GLN A 292 -16.82 -6.14 -14.04
CA GLN A 292 -15.81 -6.64 -13.10
C GLN A 292 -16.46 -7.35 -11.91
N TRP A 293 -17.56 -6.82 -11.41
CA TRP A 293 -18.31 -7.41 -10.31
C TRP A 293 -18.91 -8.77 -10.70
N THR A 294 -19.55 -8.86 -11.86
CA THR A 294 -20.14 -10.12 -12.35
C THR A 294 -19.06 -11.19 -12.58
N HIS A 295 -17.94 -10.82 -13.20
CA HIS A 295 -16.81 -11.74 -13.43
C HIS A 295 -16.16 -12.22 -12.12
N ASN A 296 -16.03 -11.35 -11.11
CA ASN A 296 -15.53 -11.72 -9.79
C ASN A 296 -16.40 -12.83 -9.16
N TRP A 297 -17.72 -12.62 -9.09
CA TRP A 297 -18.65 -13.63 -8.53
C TRP A 297 -18.73 -14.88 -9.38
N GLY A 298 -18.69 -14.73 -10.70
CA GLY A 298 -18.62 -15.85 -11.63
C GLY A 298 -17.43 -16.76 -11.32
N ALA A 299 -16.25 -16.17 -11.10
CA ALA A 299 -15.02 -16.90 -10.83
C ALA A 299 -15.08 -17.65 -9.49
N LEU A 300 -15.67 -17.03 -8.46
CA LEU A 300 -15.91 -17.70 -7.18
C LEU A 300 -16.83 -18.91 -7.33
N PHE A 301 -17.97 -18.75 -8.00
CA PHE A 301 -18.94 -19.83 -8.17
C PHE A 301 -18.38 -20.99 -9.01
N LEU A 302 -17.65 -20.68 -10.08
CA LEU A 302 -16.96 -21.71 -10.86
C LEU A 302 -15.95 -22.47 -10.00
N LEU A 303 -15.15 -21.77 -9.18
CA LEU A 303 -14.17 -22.42 -8.32
C LEU A 303 -14.85 -23.30 -7.25
N ILE A 304 -15.96 -22.85 -6.64
CA ILE A 304 -16.76 -23.65 -5.71
C ILE A 304 -17.22 -24.94 -6.40
N ALA A 305 -17.75 -24.85 -7.61
CA ALA A 305 -18.21 -26.04 -8.35
C ALA A 305 -17.07 -27.03 -8.59
N VAL A 306 -15.90 -26.56 -9.07
CA VAL A 306 -14.73 -27.42 -9.33
C VAL A 306 -14.21 -28.09 -8.04
N LEU A 307 -14.13 -27.35 -6.93
CA LEU A 307 -13.65 -27.89 -5.65
C LEU A 307 -14.57 -28.96 -5.05
N HIS A 308 -15.84 -29.01 -5.49
CA HIS A 308 -16.84 -29.94 -4.97
C HIS A 308 -17.35 -30.99 -5.96
N ALA A 309 -16.85 -31.01 -7.21
CA ALA A 309 -17.24 -31.98 -8.24
C ALA A 309 -16.18 -33.09 -8.44
N PRO A 310 -16.31 -34.29 -7.84
CA PRO A 310 -15.27 -35.33 -7.92
C PRO A 310 -15.03 -35.86 -9.34
N SER A 311 -16.08 -35.93 -10.16
CA SER A 311 -15.99 -36.33 -11.57
C SER A 311 -15.13 -35.36 -12.38
N TRP A 312 -15.27 -34.06 -12.12
CA TRP A 312 -14.49 -33.02 -12.80
C TRP A 312 -13.06 -33.02 -12.31
N GLN A 313 -12.82 -33.18 -11.01
CA GLN A 313 -11.48 -33.30 -10.44
C GLN A 313 -10.72 -34.48 -11.06
N SER A 314 -11.37 -35.64 -11.20
CA SER A 314 -10.78 -36.81 -11.85
C SER A 314 -10.44 -36.52 -13.32
N ASN A 315 -11.36 -35.91 -14.07
CA ASN A 315 -11.13 -35.58 -15.48
C ASN A 315 -10.02 -34.54 -15.66
N LEU A 316 -10.06 -33.43 -14.92
CA LEU A 316 -9.09 -32.33 -14.98
C LEU A 316 -7.71 -32.72 -14.46
N SER A 317 -7.61 -33.82 -13.71
CA SER A 317 -6.33 -34.40 -13.29
C SER A 317 -5.68 -35.30 -14.37
N ARG A 318 -6.33 -35.51 -15.52
CA ARG A 318 -5.73 -36.27 -16.64
C ARG A 318 -4.57 -35.49 -17.27
N GLN A 319 -3.66 -36.24 -17.91
CA GLN A 319 -2.40 -35.71 -18.46
C GLN A 319 -2.56 -34.50 -19.40
N PRO A 320 -3.53 -34.45 -20.35
CA PRO A 320 -3.63 -33.31 -21.28
C PRO A 320 -3.90 -31.99 -20.55
N TRP A 321 -4.81 -32.01 -19.57
CA TRP A 321 -5.16 -30.83 -18.77
C TRP A 321 -4.04 -30.42 -17.83
N ARG A 322 -3.36 -31.38 -17.21
CA ARG A 322 -2.18 -31.12 -16.37
C ARG A 322 -1.03 -30.53 -17.18
N TRP A 323 -0.81 -31.01 -18.41
CA TRP A 323 0.18 -30.46 -19.32
C TRP A 323 -0.15 -29.01 -19.68
N LEU A 324 -1.41 -28.72 -20.02
CA LEU A 324 -1.89 -27.37 -20.27
C LEU A 324 -1.70 -26.46 -19.05
N GLY A 325 -1.95 -26.99 -17.85
CA GLY A 325 -1.72 -26.31 -16.58
C GLY A 325 -0.25 -26.06 -16.23
N ARG A 326 0.67 -26.92 -16.69
CA ARG A 326 2.12 -26.76 -16.53
C ARG A 326 2.64 -25.61 -17.39
N ILE A 327 2.13 -25.45 -18.60
CA ILE A 327 2.57 -24.40 -19.54
C ILE A 327 1.77 -23.10 -19.40
N SER A 328 0.78 -23.04 -18.53
CA SER A 328 -0.22 -21.95 -18.49
C SER A 328 0.41 -20.56 -18.32
N PHE A 329 1.40 -20.42 -17.41
CA PHE A 329 2.06 -19.14 -17.18
C PHE A 329 2.97 -18.75 -18.35
N SER A 330 3.65 -19.71 -18.95
CA SER A 330 4.47 -19.49 -20.15
C SER A 330 3.61 -19.08 -21.35
N MET A 331 2.47 -19.73 -21.54
CA MET A 331 1.47 -19.38 -22.55
C MET A 331 0.92 -17.97 -22.34
N TYR A 332 0.66 -17.60 -21.08
CA TYR A 332 0.27 -16.23 -20.72
C TYR A 332 1.36 -15.20 -21.04
N LEU A 333 2.64 -15.50 -20.86
CA LEU A 333 3.70 -14.54 -21.16
C LEU A 333 4.04 -14.43 -22.65
N MET A 334 3.96 -15.54 -23.39
CA MET A 334 4.47 -15.62 -24.75
C MET A 334 3.47 -15.21 -25.82
N HIS A 335 2.16 -15.27 -25.56
CA HIS A 335 1.16 -15.08 -26.62
C HIS A 335 1.21 -13.69 -27.27
N GLY A 336 1.38 -12.62 -26.48
CA GLY A 336 1.48 -11.25 -26.99
C GLY A 336 2.59 -11.10 -28.03
N LEU A 337 3.76 -11.72 -27.80
CA LEU A 337 4.88 -11.71 -28.73
C LEU A 337 4.48 -12.22 -30.11
N PHE A 338 3.75 -13.35 -30.19
CA PHE A 338 3.33 -13.92 -31.46
C PHE A 338 2.27 -13.07 -32.17
N LEU A 339 1.34 -12.49 -31.42
CA LEU A 339 0.31 -11.61 -31.98
C LEU A 339 0.94 -10.44 -32.73
N GLY A 340 1.92 -9.76 -32.12
CA GLY A 340 2.57 -8.60 -32.73
C GLY A 340 3.62 -8.91 -33.80
N SER A 341 4.09 -10.16 -33.87
CA SER A 341 5.16 -10.60 -34.78
C SER A 341 4.63 -11.51 -35.88
N ILE A 342 4.80 -12.83 -35.76
CA ILE A 342 4.52 -13.79 -36.82
C ILE A 342 3.05 -13.78 -37.26
N CYS A 343 2.10 -13.61 -36.33
CA CYS A 343 0.69 -13.57 -36.67
C CYS A 343 0.36 -12.32 -37.49
N SER A 344 0.84 -11.16 -37.02
CA SER A 344 0.71 -9.90 -37.75
C SER A 344 1.37 -9.96 -39.13
N TRP A 345 2.55 -10.56 -39.23
CA TRP A 345 3.25 -10.76 -40.51
C TRP A 345 2.43 -11.60 -41.49
N LEU A 346 1.86 -12.73 -41.02
CA LEU A 346 1.02 -13.59 -41.86
C LEU A 346 -0.22 -12.85 -42.36
N ILE A 347 -0.90 -12.08 -41.51
CA ILE A 347 -2.05 -11.26 -41.90
C ILE A 347 -1.63 -10.26 -43.00
N VAL A 348 -0.55 -9.50 -42.79
CA VAL A 348 -0.08 -8.51 -43.77
C VAL A 348 0.29 -9.15 -45.12
N LYS A 349 0.84 -10.37 -45.14
CA LYS A 349 1.27 -11.03 -46.37
C LYS A 349 0.18 -11.84 -47.07
N LEU A 350 -0.67 -12.51 -46.32
CA LEU A 350 -1.67 -13.43 -46.88
C LEU A 350 -2.96 -12.72 -47.27
N VAL A 351 -3.41 -11.71 -46.52
CA VAL A 351 -4.69 -11.04 -46.79
C VAL A 351 -4.78 -10.50 -48.23
N PRO A 352 -3.75 -9.83 -48.80
CA PRO A 352 -3.81 -9.35 -50.18
C PRO A 352 -3.89 -10.48 -51.24
N SER A 353 -3.45 -11.69 -50.90
CA SER A 353 -3.30 -12.80 -51.86
C SER A 353 -4.47 -13.78 -51.83
N ILE A 354 -4.98 -14.09 -50.65
CA ILE A 354 -5.98 -15.16 -50.43
C ILE A 354 -7.23 -14.70 -49.67
N GLY A 355 -7.33 -13.39 -49.40
CA GLY A 355 -8.43 -12.80 -48.63
C GLY A 355 -8.32 -13.03 -47.11
N TYR A 356 -9.12 -12.27 -46.36
CA TYR A 356 -9.00 -12.23 -44.89
C TYR A 356 -9.34 -13.56 -44.22
N ALA A 357 -10.40 -14.24 -44.67
CA ALA A 357 -10.88 -15.45 -44.01
C ALA A 357 -9.85 -16.60 -44.06
N ALA A 358 -9.27 -16.87 -45.24
CA ALA A 358 -8.25 -17.90 -45.39
C ALA A 358 -6.97 -17.52 -44.62
N ALA A 359 -6.53 -16.25 -44.72
CA ALA A 359 -5.38 -15.75 -43.96
C ALA A 359 -5.58 -15.88 -42.44
N PHE A 360 -6.78 -15.60 -41.94
CA PHE A 360 -7.14 -15.71 -40.53
C PHE A 360 -7.02 -17.15 -40.01
N PHE A 361 -7.61 -18.14 -40.69
CA PHE A 361 -7.56 -19.53 -40.25
C PHE A 361 -6.15 -20.12 -40.32
N ILE A 362 -5.37 -19.76 -41.36
CA ILE A 362 -3.96 -20.15 -41.45
C ILE A 362 -3.17 -19.53 -40.28
N THR A 363 -3.39 -18.25 -40.01
CA THR A 363 -2.74 -17.53 -38.91
C THR A 363 -3.10 -18.15 -37.55
N LEU A 364 -4.36 -18.54 -37.34
CA LEU A 364 -4.81 -19.21 -36.12
C LEU A 364 -4.11 -20.58 -35.95
N ALA A 365 -4.02 -21.38 -37.01
CA ALA A 365 -3.34 -22.68 -36.96
C ALA A 365 -1.85 -22.53 -36.63
N VAL A 366 -1.15 -21.59 -37.28
CA VAL A 366 0.27 -21.30 -37.01
C VAL A 366 0.44 -20.75 -35.59
N TYR A 367 -0.43 -19.86 -35.14
CA TYR A 367 -0.42 -19.29 -33.79
C TYR A 367 -0.51 -20.38 -32.74
N LEU A 368 -1.50 -21.28 -32.84
CA LEU A 368 -1.69 -22.36 -31.87
C LEU A 368 -0.46 -23.28 -31.82
N PHE A 369 0.06 -23.69 -32.97
CA PHE A 369 1.25 -24.54 -33.04
C PHE A 369 2.49 -23.87 -32.42
N ALA A 370 2.77 -22.63 -32.83
CA ALA A 370 3.91 -21.87 -32.34
C ALA A 370 3.80 -21.60 -30.83
N MET A 371 2.62 -21.18 -30.38
CA MET A 371 2.34 -20.87 -28.98
C MET A 371 2.50 -22.10 -28.09
N PHE A 372 1.92 -23.25 -28.43
CA PHE A 372 2.05 -24.46 -27.61
C PHE A 372 3.51 -24.94 -27.54
N GLY A 373 4.21 -24.94 -28.68
CA GLY A 373 5.61 -25.33 -28.76
C GLY A 373 6.52 -24.43 -27.94
N SER A 374 6.43 -23.11 -28.13
CA SER A 374 7.27 -22.15 -27.41
C SER A 374 6.94 -22.11 -25.92
N SER A 375 5.67 -22.22 -25.54
CA SER A 375 5.25 -22.20 -24.14
C SER A 375 5.74 -23.44 -23.40
N HIS A 376 5.78 -24.59 -24.07
CA HIS A 376 6.39 -25.80 -23.51
C HIS A 376 7.89 -25.62 -23.24
N LEU A 377 8.63 -25.05 -24.20
CA LEU A 377 10.06 -24.78 -24.04
C LEU A 377 10.31 -23.73 -22.95
N PHE A 378 9.57 -22.63 -22.96
CA PHE A 378 9.67 -21.56 -21.97
C PHE A 378 9.35 -22.07 -20.56
N ALA A 379 8.33 -22.92 -20.41
CA ALA A 379 7.99 -23.53 -19.12
C ALA A 379 9.16 -24.37 -18.57
N ARG A 380 9.74 -25.20 -19.42
CA ARG A 380 10.84 -26.11 -19.04
C ARG A 380 12.13 -25.37 -18.70
N TYR A 381 12.50 -24.37 -19.50
CA TYR A 381 13.82 -23.73 -19.42
C TYR A 381 13.83 -22.43 -18.63
N ILE A 382 12.69 -21.77 -18.41
CA ILE A 382 12.64 -20.46 -17.75
C ILE A 382 11.75 -20.51 -16.51
N ASP A 383 10.47 -20.90 -16.64
CA ASP A 383 9.52 -20.87 -15.52
C ASP A 383 9.93 -21.83 -14.40
N GLU A 384 10.15 -23.11 -14.71
CA GLU A 384 10.54 -24.11 -13.72
C GLU A 384 11.88 -23.81 -13.04
N ILE A 385 12.84 -23.23 -13.79
CA ILE A 385 14.12 -22.79 -13.24
C ILE A 385 13.91 -21.61 -12.30
N SER A 386 13.05 -20.65 -12.65
CA SER A 386 12.72 -19.50 -11.80
C SER A 386 12.07 -19.94 -10.48
N VAL A 387 11.20 -20.96 -10.51
CA VAL A 387 10.64 -21.57 -9.30
C VAL A 387 11.72 -22.21 -8.44
N LYS A 388 12.64 -23.00 -9.03
CA LYS A 388 13.76 -23.62 -8.29
C LYS A 388 14.70 -22.57 -7.69
N PHE A 389 15.06 -21.55 -8.47
CA PHE A 389 15.90 -20.45 -8.04
C PHE A 389 15.26 -19.69 -6.88
N SER A 390 13.96 -19.38 -6.93
CA SER A 390 13.28 -18.70 -5.83
C SER A 390 13.39 -19.45 -4.50
N ARG A 391 13.34 -20.79 -4.53
CA ARG A 391 13.51 -21.65 -3.34
C ARG A 391 14.95 -21.59 -2.83
N GLN A 392 15.93 -21.70 -3.72
CA GLN A 392 17.35 -21.62 -3.39
C GLN A 392 17.72 -20.25 -2.83
N ALA A 393 17.27 -19.16 -3.46
CA ALA A 393 17.48 -17.79 -3.01
C ALA A 393 16.90 -17.57 -1.61
N TYR A 394 15.70 -18.09 -1.33
CA TYR A 394 15.14 -18.08 0.03
C TYR A 394 16.03 -18.84 1.01
N THR A 395 16.44 -20.08 0.69
CA THR A 395 17.33 -20.86 1.57
C THR A 395 18.68 -20.18 1.78
N TRP A 396 19.22 -19.46 0.79
CA TRP A 396 20.47 -18.71 0.92
C TRP A 396 20.33 -17.44 1.77
N LEU A 397 19.30 -16.61 1.50
CA LEU A 397 19.04 -15.35 2.21
C LEU A 397 18.63 -15.57 3.66
N VAL A 398 17.84 -16.61 3.92
CA VAL A 398 17.24 -16.88 5.23
C VAL A 398 18.08 -17.91 6.01
N GLY A 399 18.67 -18.90 5.32
CA GLY A 399 19.58 -19.90 5.88
C GLY A 399 18.96 -20.82 6.94
N ASN A 400 19.65 -21.93 7.25
CA ASN A 400 19.38 -22.79 8.42
C ASN A 400 19.40 -21.99 9.76
N LYS A 401 19.94 -20.77 9.75
CA LYS A 401 19.97 -19.87 10.91
C LYS A 401 18.58 -19.38 11.29
N LEU A 402 17.66 -19.10 10.35
CA LEU A 402 16.32 -18.68 10.75
C LEU A 402 15.55 -19.85 11.37
N ASP A 403 15.57 -21.07 10.83
CA ASP A 403 14.87 -22.20 11.47
C ASP A 403 15.52 -22.66 12.79
N ALA A 404 16.82 -22.42 13.01
CA ALA A 404 17.48 -22.62 14.30
C ALA A 404 17.27 -21.47 15.30
N LEU A 405 17.12 -20.23 14.80
CA LEU A 405 16.79 -19.05 15.60
C LEU A 405 15.30 -18.95 15.88
N VAL A 406 14.42 -19.42 15.00
CA VAL A 406 12.95 -19.28 15.04
C VAL A 406 12.37 -19.92 16.29
N PRO A 407 12.78 -21.10 16.79
CA PRO A 407 12.33 -21.60 18.09
C PRO A 407 12.73 -20.69 19.26
N ARG A 408 13.96 -20.14 19.24
CA ARG A 408 14.46 -19.18 20.26
C ARG A 408 13.86 -17.77 20.11
N TRP A 409 13.55 -17.36 18.88
CA TRP A 409 12.92 -16.10 18.50
C TRP A 409 11.41 -16.15 18.74
N THR A 410 10.74 -17.27 18.51
CA THR A 410 9.29 -17.48 18.76
C THR A 410 8.98 -17.60 20.24
N ALA A 411 9.89 -18.10 21.08
CA ALA A 411 9.74 -18.02 22.54
C ALA A 411 9.80 -16.56 23.02
N ARG A 412 10.71 -15.75 22.46
CA ARG A 412 10.89 -14.32 22.80
C ARG A 412 9.81 -13.43 22.15
N TRP A 413 9.31 -13.78 20.97
CA TRP A 413 8.28 -13.07 20.20
C TRP A 413 6.84 -13.56 20.44
N ARG A 414 6.59 -14.74 21.02
CA ARG A 414 5.28 -15.05 21.64
C ARG A 414 4.89 -13.98 22.66
N ASN A 415 5.89 -13.32 23.24
CA ASN A 415 5.77 -12.18 24.13
C ASN A 415 6.00 -10.81 23.45
N SER A 416 6.29 -10.76 22.13
CA SER A 416 6.30 -9.51 21.38
C SER A 416 4.87 -9.01 21.17
N LEU A 417 4.72 -7.70 21.09
CA LEU A 417 3.40 -7.05 21.01
C LEU A 417 2.62 -7.49 19.78
N PHE A 418 3.27 -7.53 18.61
CA PHE A 418 2.62 -7.79 17.33
C PHE A 418 2.06 -9.22 17.14
N VAL A 419 2.40 -10.16 18.02
CA VAL A 419 1.95 -11.57 17.94
C VAL A 419 0.78 -11.86 18.90
N ARG A 420 0.53 -10.99 19.89
CA ARG A 420 -0.61 -11.17 20.81
C ARG A 420 -1.91 -10.94 20.05
N GLN A 421 -2.89 -11.80 20.29
CA GLN A 421 -4.19 -11.75 19.61
C GLN A 421 -4.87 -10.37 19.72
N SER A 422 -4.77 -9.72 20.89
CA SER A 422 -5.30 -8.39 21.15
C SER A 422 -4.68 -7.29 20.28
N TRP A 423 -3.42 -7.42 19.88
CA TRP A 423 -2.75 -6.47 18.97
C TRP A 423 -3.19 -6.65 17.53
N ALA A 424 -3.49 -7.88 17.11
CA ALA A 424 -4.04 -8.14 15.78
C ALA A 424 -5.42 -7.49 15.62
N TYR A 425 -6.26 -7.51 16.66
CA TYR A 425 -7.55 -6.81 16.68
C TYR A 425 -7.37 -5.29 16.59
N LEU A 426 -6.43 -4.74 17.37
CA LEU A 426 -6.17 -3.31 17.37
C LEU A 426 -5.61 -2.83 16.03
N LEU A 427 -4.62 -3.55 15.48
CA LEU A 427 -4.04 -3.25 14.17
C LEU A 427 -5.09 -3.37 13.07
N PHE A 428 -5.94 -4.41 13.12
CA PHE A 428 -7.03 -4.54 12.16
C PHE A 428 -8.01 -3.36 12.26
N ALA A 429 -8.43 -2.96 13.46
CA ALA A 429 -9.33 -1.83 13.63
C ALA A 429 -8.75 -0.54 13.04
N ILE A 430 -7.44 -0.33 13.18
CA ILE A 430 -6.71 0.82 12.62
C ILE A 430 -6.63 0.74 11.10
N VAL A 431 -6.25 -0.43 10.56
CA VAL A 431 -6.20 -0.63 9.10
C VAL A 431 -7.59 -0.48 8.51
N LEU A 432 -8.63 -1.01 9.15
CA LEU A 432 -10.02 -0.84 8.75
C LEU A 432 -10.43 0.64 8.79
N LEU A 433 -10.07 1.38 9.84
CA LEU A 433 -10.33 2.82 9.92
C LEU A 433 -9.71 3.56 8.72
N TYR A 434 -8.44 3.30 8.40
CA TYR A 434 -7.80 3.90 7.23
C TYR A 434 -8.48 3.47 5.93
N VAL A 435 -8.75 2.18 5.75
CA VAL A 435 -9.44 1.67 4.55
C VAL A 435 -10.79 2.37 4.37
N LEU A 436 -11.59 2.51 5.42
CA LEU A 436 -12.87 3.21 5.38
C LEU A 436 -12.72 4.70 5.08
N LEU A 437 -11.72 5.37 5.65
CA LEU A 437 -11.45 6.78 5.37
C LEU A 437 -11.01 6.99 3.91
N TYR A 438 -10.03 6.22 3.41
CA TYR A 438 -9.62 6.30 2.01
C TYR A 438 -10.77 5.94 1.05
N ALA A 439 -11.64 4.98 1.42
CA ALA A 439 -12.87 4.66 0.69
C ALA A 439 -13.79 5.89 0.58
N ALA A 440 -14.08 6.52 1.72
CA ALA A 440 -14.95 7.69 1.80
C ALA A 440 -14.38 8.85 0.98
N LEU A 441 -13.07 9.03 1.01
CA LEU A 441 -12.36 10.06 0.26
C LEU A 441 -12.20 9.76 -1.24
N LYS A 442 -12.66 8.59 -1.72
CA LYS A 442 -12.52 8.14 -3.12
C LYS A 442 -11.06 8.21 -3.64
N GLN A 443 -10.10 8.00 -2.75
CA GLN A 443 -8.67 7.99 -3.08
C GLN A 443 -8.05 6.63 -2.74
N SER A 444 -7.05 6.24 -3.53
CA SER A 444 -6.27 5.04 -3.24
C SER A 444 -5.37 5.30 -2.04
N TRP A 445 -5.21 4.29 -1.17
CA TRP A 445 -4.24 4.39 -0.08
C TRP A 445 -2.79 4.54 -0.59
N PHE A 446 -2.52 4.04 -1.79
CA PHE A 446 -1.20 4.06 -2.44
C PHE A 446 -1.06 5.16 -3.49
N SER A 447 -2.01 6.10 -3.62
CA SER A 447 -1.83 7.22 -4.55
C SER A 447 -0.71 8.16 -4.11
N HIS A 448 -0.38 9.11 -4.97
CA HIS A 448 0.55 10.19 -4.69
C HIS A 448 -0.21 11.52 -4.59
N SER A 449 0.15 12.35 -3.60
CA SER A 449 -0.36 13.72 -3.48
C SER A 449 0.35 14.68 -4.44
N GLY A 450 -0.39 15.44 -5.25
CA GLY A 450 0.19 16.45 -6.14
C GLY A 450 0.86 17.64 -5.43
N TRP A 451 0.71 17.75 -4.11
CA TRP A 451 1.31 18.82 -3.27
C TRP A 451 2.60 18.38 -2.58
N ASP A 452 3.25 17.33 -3.09
CA ASP A 452 4.49 16.79 -2.56
C ASP A 452 5.72 17.43 -3.23
N SER A 453 6.26 18.49 -2.62
CA SER A 453 7.52 19.07 -3.09
C SER A 453 8.74 18.26 -2.67
N TYR A 454 8.63 17.33 -1.72
CA TYR A 454 9.75 16.47 -1.31
C TYR A 454 10.13 15.46 -2.38
N ILE A 455 9.18 14.92 -3.15
CA ILE A 455 9.52 14.01 -4.27
C ILE A 455 10.27 14.75 -5.39
N LEU A 456 9.92 16.01 -5.65
CA LEU A 456 10.63 16.86 -6.61
C LEU A 456 12.03 17.22 -6.09
N GLN A 457 12.16 17.46 -4.78
CA GLN A 457 13.48 17.66 -4.16
C GLN A 457 14.34 16.38 -4.25
N ALA A 458 13.75 15.21 -4.02
CA ALA A 458 14.43 13.92 -4.16
C ALA A 458 14.89 13.68 -5.61
N GLN A 459 14.06 14.01 -6.60
CA GLN A 459 14.42 13.97 -8.02
C GLN A 459 15.60 14.90 -8.33
N ALA A 460 15.60 16.12 -7.81
CA ALA A 460 16.72 17.06 -7.97
C ALA A 460 18.01 16.50 -7.37
N TRP A 461 17.95 15.89 -6.18
CA TRP A 461 19.10 15.23 -5.55
C TRP A 461 19.65 14.09 -6.40
N TRP A 462 18.78 13.25 -6.98
CA TRP A 462 19.18 12.19 -7.91
C TRP A 462 19.85 12.73 -9.19
N GLN A 463 19.55 13.96 -9.58
CA GLN A 463 20.18 14.66 -10.70
C GLN A 463 21.45 15.43 -10.28
N GLY A 464 21.86 15.35 -9.02
CA GLY A 464 23.02 16.09 -8.49
C GLY A 464 22.77 17.60 -8.35
N ARG A 465 21.52 18.03 -8.20
CA ARG A 465 21.10 19.44 -8.10
C ARG A 465 20.45 19.73 -6.75
N THR A 466 20.56 20.99 -6.31
CA THR A 466 19.89 21.50 -5.10
C THR A 466 18.61 22.28 -5.43
N MET A 467 18.50 22.78 -6.66
CA MET A 467 17.36 23.52 -7.21
C MET A 467 16.44 22.64 -8.05
N LEU A 468 15.17 23.04 -8.14
CA LEU A 468 14.19 22.43 -9.04
C LEU A 468 14.42 22.88 -10.48
N ALA A 469 13.91 22.11 -11.44
CA ALA A 469 14.14 22.35 -12.87
C ALA A 469 13.35 23.55 -13.43
N HIS A 470 12.18 23.83 -12.86
CA HIS A 470 11.28 24.91 -13.25
C HIS A 470 10.38 25.30 -12.07
N ASP A 471 9.59 26.35 -12.25
CA ASP A 471 8.57 26.76 -11.29
C ASP A 471 7.37 25.81 -11.31
N TYR A 472 6.76 25.63 -10.14
CA TYR A 472 5.50 24.93 -9.96
C TYR A 472 4.55 25.90 -9.26
N PRO A 473 3.72 26.66 -10.00
CA PRO A 473 2.99 27.81 -9.45
C PRO A 473 2.01 27.48 -8.32
N TYR A 474 1.61 26.21 -8.21
CA TYR A 474 0.76 25.71 -7.15
C TYR A 474 1.55 25.23 -5.92
N LEU A 475 2.88 25.23 -5.91
CA LEU A 475 3.69 24.81 -4.76
C LEU A 475 4.31 26.00 -4.04
N GLU A 476 4.52 25.86 -2.73
CA GLU A 476 5.23 26.84 -1.89
C GLU A 476 6.75 26.72 -2.09
N LEU A 477 7.25 27.33 -3.16
CA LEU A 477 8.67 27.32 -3.53
C LEU A 477 9.35 28.64 -3.17
N ALA A 478 10.54 28.53 -2.58
CA ALA A 478 11.44 29.65 -2.32
C ALA A 478 12.09 30.09 -3.64
N ILE A 479 11.93 31.37 -3.98
CA ILE A 479 12.53 31.96 -5.18
C ILE A 479 13.76 32.77 -4.75
N PHE A 480 14.95 32.28 -5.08
CA PHE A 480 16.22 32.89 -4.69
C PHE A 480 17.16 32.98 -5.88
N HIS A 481 17.62 34.20 -6.22
CA HIS A 481 18.44 34.49 -7.40
C HIS A 481 17.87 33.90 -8.71
N GLY A 482 16.55 33.94 -8.89
CA GLY A 482 15.87 33.39 -10.07
C GLY A 482 15.83 31.87 -10.15
N GLN A 483 16.22 31.16 -9.08
CA GLN A 483 16.14 29.71 -8.96
C GLN A 483 15.04 29.30 -7.98
N TYR A 484 14.49 28.10 -8.16
CA TYR A 484 13.38 27.57 -7.38
C TYR A 484 13.86 26.49 -6.42
N TYR A 485 13.59 26.67 -5.13
CA TYR A 485 13.96 25.74 -4.07
C TYR A 485 12.75 25.32 -3.25
N VAL A 486 12.74 24.08 -2.78
CA VAL A 486 11.78 23.66 -1.75
C VAL A 486 12.12 24.38 -0.44
N SER A 487 11.17 25.17 0.05
CA SER A 487 11.33 26.05 1.23
C SER A 487 11.28 25.31 2.57
N PHE A 488 11.01 24.01 2.55
CA PHE A 488 10.83 23.18 3.74
C PHE A 488 12.14 22.49 4.18
N PRO A 489 12.28 22.18 5.49
CA PRO A 489 13.34 21.32 6.00
C PRO A 489 13.41 19.98 5.26
N PRO A 490 14.62 19.48 4.93
CA PRO A 490 14.80 18.42 3.93
C PRO A 490 14.70 16.98 4.48
N ILE A 491 14.55 16.74 5.78
CA ILE A 491 14.52 15.35 6.30
C ILE A 491 13.39 14.50 5.71
N PRO A 492 12.16 15.01 5.50
CA PRO A 492 11.11 14.24 4.83
C PRO A 492 11.43 13.85 3.37
N THR A 493 12.42 14.49 2.74
CA THR A 493 12.93 14.10 1.42
C THR A 493 13.73 12.79 1.47
N ILE A 494 14.32 12.42 2.60
CA ILE A 494 15.15 11.21 2.69
C ILE A 494 14.35 9.94 2.38
N PRO A 495 13.17 9.69 2.99
CA PRO A 495 12.32 8.57 2.59
C PRO A 495 11.95 8.60 1.09
N GLN A 496 11.62 9.78 0.57
CA GLN A 496 11.26 9.96 -0.84
C GLN A 496 12.45 9.65 -1.77
N PHE A 497 13.66 10.08 -1.42
CA PHE A 497 14.90 9.81 -2.14
C PHE A 497 15.20 8.32 -2.24
N LEU A 498 14.98 7.56 -1.16
CA LEU A 498 15.16 6.11 -1.15
C LEU A 498 14.12 5.39 -2.03
N LEU A 499 12.92 5.96 -2.18
CA LEU A 499 11.81 5.36 -2.92
C LEU A 499 11.73 5.82 -4.38
N PHE A 500 12.30 6.98 -4.71
CA PHE A 500 12.27 7.59 -6.03
C PHE A 500 12.78 6.65 -7.15
N PRO A 501 13.84 5.85 -7.00
CA PRO A 501 14.27 4.91 -8.04
C PRO A 501 13.22 3.84 -8.39
N PHE A 502 12.36 3.50 -7.44
CA PHE A 502 11.36 2.45 -7.56
C PHE A 502 10.04 2.99 -8.11
N PHE A 503 9.59 4.15 -7.60
CA PHE A 503 8.27 4.68 -7.90
C PHE A 503 8.28 5.92 -8.80
N GLY A 504 9.41 6.61 -8.89
CA GLY A 504 9.54 7.92 -9.54
C GLY A 504 8.72 8.97 -8.78
N GLU A 505 8.16 9.92 -9.52
CA GLU A 505 7.27 10.96 -8.97
C GLU A 505 6.00 10.36 -8.34
N GLY A 506 5.57 9.16 -8.75
CA GLY A 506 4.41 8.46 -8.18
C GLY A 506 4.67 7.72 -6.86
N THR A 507 5.55 8.21 -6.00
CA THR A 507 5.85 7.55 -4.72
C THR A 507 4.62 7.57 -3.79
N PRO A 508 4.20 6.45 -3.15
CA PRO A 508 2.94 6.35 -2.41
C PRO A 508 2.99 7.09 -1.05
N ASN A 509 3.00 8.41 -1.08
CA ASN A 509 3.20 9.28 0.09
C ASN A 509 2.00 9.29 1.07
N HIS A 510 0.78 9.04 0.59
CA HIS A 510 -0.40 8.79 1.44
C HIS A 510 -0.20 7.58 2.36
N PHE A 511 0.32 6.49 1.78
CA PHE A 511 0.66 5.28 2.53
C PHE A 511 1.77 5.53 3.54
N LEU A 512 2.84 6.25 3.15
CA LEU A 512 3.93 6.62 4.06
C LEU A 512 3.44 7.36 5.30
N ASN A 513 2.61 8.39 5.11
CA ASN A 513 2.03 9.15 6.23
C ASN A 513 1.17 8.28 7.14
N SER A 514 0.37 7.38 6.56
CA SER A 514 -0.41 6.41 7.34
C SER A 514 0.51 5.49 8.14
N CYS A 515 1.61 5.00 7.56
CA CYS A 515 2.60 4.18 8.24
C CYS A 515 3.27 4.91 9.41
N TYR A 516 3.68 6.16 9.24
CA TYR A 516 4.30 6.95 10.32
C TYR A 516 3.34 7.15 11.50
N THR A 517 2.07 7.40 11.23
CA THR A 517 1.03 7.52 12.26
C THR A 517 0.76 6.19 12.97
N ILE A 518 0.65 5.08 12.22
CA ILE A 518 0.47 3.73 12.78
C ILE A 518 1.66 3.33 13.66
N LEU A 519 2.89 3.63 13.22
CA LEU A 519 4.11 3.37 13.98
C LEU A 519 4.14 4.18 15.29
N SER A 520 3.73 5.46 15.23
CA SER A 520 3.62 6.31 16.41
C SER A 520 2.62 5.73 17.42
N PHE A 521 1.45 5.29 16.94
CA PHE A 521 0.45 4.64 17.79
C PHE A 521 0.94 3.32 18.38
N ALA A 522 1.60 2.47 17.58
CA ALA A 522 2.13 1.19 18.05
C ALA A 522 3.20 1.41 19.12
N LEU A 523 4.07 2.41 18.94
CA LEU A 523 5.09 2.79 19.91
C LEU A 523 4.48 3.30 21.22
N LEU A 524 3.51 4.22 21.15
CA LEU A 524 2.84 4.73 22.35
C LEU A 524 2.04 3.66 23.09
N THR A 525 1.36 2.78 22.35
CA THR A 525 0.62 1.66 22.95
C THR A 525 1.57 0.65 23.59
N TYR A 526 2.74 0.38 23.00
CA TYR A 526 3.78 -0.40 23.66
C TYR A 526 4.26 0.26 24.95
N TRP A 527 4.45 1.58 24.91
CA TRP A 527 5.00 2.34 26.02
C TRP A 527 4.03 2.43 27.21
N PHE A 528 2.74 2.69 26.96
CA PHE A 528 1.72 2.90 28.00
C PHE A 528 0.90 1.67 28.35
N ASN A 529 0.75 0.72 27.43
CA ASN A 529 -0.20 -0.37 27.56
C ASN A 529 0.33 -1.70 27.02
N PRO A 530 1.48 -2.19 27.54
CA PRO A 530 2.07 -3.44 27.06
C PRO A 530 1.13 -4.65 27.24
N GLU A 531 0.20 -4.57 28.19
CA GLU A 531 -0.81 -5.60 28.48
C GLU A 531 -2.12 -5.44 27.69
N LEU A 532 -2.28 -4.36 26.91
CA LEU A 532 -3.50 -4.04 26.15
C LEU A 532 -4.80 -4.03 26.98
N LYS A 533 -4.76 -3.45 28.18
CA LYS A 533 -5.97 -3.19 28.96
C LYS A 533 -6.75 -2.02 28.35
N PRO A 534 -8.09 -2.04 28.28
CA PRO A 534 -8.88 -0.98 27.64
C PRO A 534 -8.54 0.43 28.13
N LYS A 535 -8.41 0.63 29.45
CA LYS A 535 -8.07 1.93 30.05
C LYS A 535 -6.67 2.43 29.67
N GLY A 536 -5.72 1.52 29.40
CA GLY A 536 -4.37 1.88 28.97
C GLY A 536 -4.31 2.41 27.54
N LEU A 537 -5.39 2.28 26.75
CA LEU A 537 -5.47 2.86 25.40
C LEU A 537 -5.84 4.35 25.39
N ALA A 538 -6.24 4.93 26.53
CA ALA A 538 -6.67 6.33 26.59
C ALA A 538 -5.62 7.29 26.01
N ILE A 539 -4.35 7.16 26.40
CA ILE A 539 -3.28 8.05 25.90
C ILE A 539 -2.90 7.75 24.45
N PRO A 540 -2.58 6.51 24.04
CA PRO A 540 -2.24 6.24 22.64
C PRO A 540 -3.35 6.65 21.66
N LEU A 541 -4.63 6.41 22.02
CA LEU A 541 -5.76 6.83 21.20
C LEU A 541 -5.87 8.36 21.16
N ALA A 542 -5.89 9.05 22.31
CA ALA A 542 -6.03 10.51 22.35
C ALA A 542 -4.86 11.25 21.67
N ALA A 543 -3.64 10.72 21.78
CA ALA A 543 -2.44 11.35 21.26
C ALA A 543 -2.28 11.17 19.74
N VAL A 544 -2.84 10.11 19.16
CA VAL A 544 -2.70 9.79 17.73
C VAL A 544 -4.03 9.95 17.01
N PHE A 545 -4.93 8.98 17.10
CA PHE A 545 -6.17 8.95 16.31
C PHE A 545 -7.23 9.93 16.80
N GLY A 546 -7.18 10.30 18.08
CA GLY A 546 -8.01 11.32 18.69
C GLY A 546 -7.44 12.73 18.55
N SER A 547 -6.40 12.93 17.76
CA SER A 547 -5.73 14.22 17.52
C SER A 547 -5.79 14.59 16.03
N ASN A 548 -5.43 15.84 15.69
CA ASN A 548 -5.35 16.26 14.29
C ASN A 548 -4.36 15.43 13.45
N LEU A 549 -3.49 14.63 14.08
CA LEU A 549 -2.61 13.67 13.41
C LEU A 549 -3.39 12.71 12.50
N LEU A 550 -4.63 12.33 12.86
CA LEU A 550 -5.48 11.48 12.00
C LEU A 550 -5.78 12.18 10.67
N ALA A 551 -6.29 13.41 10.71
CA ALA A 551 -6.67 14.15 9.50
C ALA A 551 -5.47 14.43 8.59
N ILE A 552 -4.33 14.82 9.16
CA ILE A 552 -3.12 15.08 8.36
C ILE A 552 -2.47 13.81 7.82
N SER A 553 -2.68 12.64 8.46
CA SER A 553 -2.11 11.37 7.98
C SER A 553 -2.75 10.82 6.69
N LEU A 554 -3.89 11.37 6.28
CA LEU A 554 -4.63 10.94 5.08
C LEU A 554 -4.10 11.56 3.78
N ASN A 555 -3.20 12.56 3.87
CA ASN A 555 -2.68 13.27 2.71
C ASN A 555 -1.15 13.34 2.73
N GLY A 556 -0.53 12.95 1.62
CA GLY A 556 0.92 12.98 1.42
C GLY A 556 1.49 14.34 0.99
N GLY A 557 0.81 15.46 1.22
CA GLY A 557 1.34 16.79 0.90
C GLY A 557 2.52 17.17 1.79
N VAL A 558 3.36 18.10 1.32
CA VAL A 558 4.62 18.50 1.97
C VAL A 558 4.45 18.87 3.46
N TRP A 559 3.44 19.66 3.81
CA TRP A 559 3.21 20.07 5.21
C TRP A 559 2.90 18.87 6.10
N PHE A 560 2.03 17.99 5.63
CA PHE A 560 1.57 16.85 6.41
C PHE A 560 2.64 15.78 6.58
N GLN A 561 3.43 15.50 5.53
CA GLN A 561 4.58 14.62 5.64
C GLN A 561 5.57 15.12 6.72
N ALA A 562 5.88 16.42 6.70
CA ALA A 562 6.79 17.02 7.68
C ALA A 562 6.25 16.87 9.12
N GLN A 563 4.98 17.14 9.34
CA GLN A 563 4.36 17.07 10.66
C GLN A 563 4.26 15.63 11.19
N VAL A 564 3.78 14.69 10.38
CA VAL A 564 3.61 13.29 10.81
C VAL A 564 4.97 12.67 11.11
N LEU A 565 5.99 12.95 10.28
CA LEU A 565 7.33 12.42 10.48
C LEU A 565 8.04 13.07 11.68
N ALA A 566 7.87 14.38 11.89
CA ALA A 566 8.35 15.06 13.09
C ALA A 566 7.72 14.48 14.37
N TYR A 567 6.40 14.28 14.37
CA TYR A 567 5.69 13.66 15.49
C TYR A 567 6.25 12.29 15.84
N LEU A 568 6.46 11.42 14.84
CA LEU A 568 7.04 10.10 15.02
C LEU A 568 8.43 10.22 15.64
N PHE A 569 9.30 11.05 15.07
CA PHE A 569 10.68 11.19 15.56
C PHE A 569 10.75 11.81 16.96
N THR A 570 9.94 12.80 17.30
CA THR A 570 9.88 13.35 18.68
C THR A 570 9.38 12.29 19.67
N THR A 571 8.39 11.47 19.27
CA THR A 571 7.89 10.38 20.10
C THR A 571 8.96 9.30 20.31
N VAL A 572 9.69 8.91 19.26
CA VAL A 572 10.82 7.98 19.33
C VAL A 572 11.94 8.54 20.20
N ALA A 573 12.23 9.85 20.08
CA ALA A 573 13.24 10.51 20.89
C ALA A 573 12.93 10.39 22.39
N PHE A 574 11.71 10.74 22.80
CA PHE A 574 11.30 10.63 24.20
C PHE A 574 11.20 9.19 24.69
N PHE A 575 10.74 8.26 23.85
CA PHE A 575 10.72 6.83 24.19
C PHE A 575 12.13 6.32 24.52
N PHE A 576 13.12 6.61 23.68
CA PHE A 576 14.50 6.18 23.91
C PHE A 576 15.19 6.96 25.03
N ALA A 577 14.86 8.26 25.21
CA ALA A 577 15.34 9.05 26.32
C ALA A 577 14.98 8.40 27.66
N VAL A 578 13.75 7.91 27.80
CA VAL A 578 13.32 7.18 28.99
C VAL A 578 14.00 5.81 29.11
N LYS A 579 14.21 5.08 28.01
CA LYS A 579 14.89 3.78 28.02
C LYS A 579 16.39 3.87 28.29
N SER A 580 17.00 5.05 28.14
CA SER A 580 18.43 5.26 28.37
C SER A 580 18.87 4.91 29.80
N ALA A 581 17.98 5.03 30.79
CA ALA A 581 18.25 4.65 32.18
C ALA A 581 18.72 3.20 32.35
N GLN A 582 18.22 2.28 31.51
CA GLN A 582 18.57 0.86 31.56
C GLN A 582 19.52 0.44 30.44
N ARG A 583 19.65 1.28 29.40
CA ARG A 583 20.33 0.95 28.15
C ARG A 583 21.04 2.21 27.65
N PRO A 584 22.31 2.43 28.03
CA PRO A 584 23.04 3.65 27.67
C PRO A 584 22.92 3.96 26.17
N TRP A 585 23.21 3.02 25.27
CA TRP A 585 23.10 3.21 23.81
C TRP A 585 21.80 3.88 23.30
N ALA A 586 20.67 3.74 24.02
CA ALA A 586 19.40 4.37 23.65
C ALA A 586 19.48 5.91 23.66
N MET A 587 20.38 6.52 24.44
CA MET A 587 20.61 7.97 24.44
C MET A 587 21.03 8.50 23.06
N HIS A 588 21.80 7.73 22.30
CA HIS A 588 22.20 8.08 20.94
C HIS A 588 21.01 8.12 19.99
N LEU A 589 20.12 7.12 20.09
CA LEU A 589 18.89 7.10 19.30
C LEU A 589 17.90 8.19 19.71
N ALA A 590 17.90 8.58 20.98
CA ALA A 590 17.09 9.70 21.46
C ALA A 590 17.55 11.02 20.83
N ALA A 591 18.86 11.29 20.88
CA ALA A 591 19.48 12.48 20.31
C ALA A 591 19.35 12.53 18.78
N LEU A 592 19.63 11.42 18.09
CA LEU A 592 19.46 11.30 16.65
C LEU A 592 18.01 11.57 16.23
N SER A 593 17.05 10.93 16.91
CA SER A 593 15.63 11.10 16.57
C SER A 593 15.17 12.54 16.76
N LEU A 594 15.57 13.22 17.84
CA LEU A 594 15.19 14.62 18.02
C LEU A 594 15.82 15.52 16.95
N ALA A 595 17.07 15.27 16.56
CA ALA A 595 17.73 16.02 15.48
C ALA A 595 17.02 15.82 14.13
N LEU A 596 16.59 14.59 13.82
CA LEU A 596 15.76 14.32 12.65
C LEU A 596 14.39 15.02 12.73
N ALA A 597 13.77 15.07 13.92
CA ALA A 597 12.52 15.80 14.13
C ALA A 597 12.67 17.31 13.86
N VAL A 598 13.79 17.92 14.30
CA VAL A 598 14.13 19.32 14.00
C VAL A 598 14.26 19.55 12.49
N GLY A 599 14.92 18.62 11.80
CA GLY A 599 15.04 18.67 10.34
C GLY A 599 13.75 18.36 9.56
N CYS A 600 12.65 18.03 10.25
CA CYS A 600 11.29 18.03 9.71
C CYS A 600 10.52 19.31 10.10
N ARG A 601 10.60 19.70 11.38
CA ARG A 601 9.88 20.82 12.00
C ARG A 601 10.83 21.54 12.97
N PRO A 602 11.41 22.72 12.63
CA PRO A 602 12.50 23.32 13.40
C PRO A 602 12.14 23.65 14.85
N PHE A 603 10.87 23.95 15.13
CA PHE A 603 10.39 24.21 16.49
C PHE A 603 10.53 23.04 17.46
N GLN A 604 10.75 21.81 16.97
CA GLN A 604 11.08 20.67 17.83
C GLN A 604 12.37 20.89 18.64
N LEU A 605 13.21 21.85 18.26
CA LEU A 605 14.44 22.21 18.96
C LEU A 605 14.20 22.66 20.41
N VAL A 606 13.03 23.24 20.71
CA VAL A 606 12.67 23.69 22.07
C VAL A 606 12.63 22.54 23.10
N TYR A 607 12.53 21.29 22.64
CA TYR A 607 12.54 20.11 23.50
C TYR A 607 13.95 19.59 23.81
N PHE A 608 14.98 20.12 23.15
CA PHE A 608 16.37 19.71 23.35
C PHE A 608 16.86 19.90 24.80
N PRO A 609 16.56 21.01 25.51
CA PRO A 609 16.94 21.17 26.91
C PRO A 609 16.31 20.12 27.84
N ALA A 610 15.02 19.79 27.62
CA ALA A 610 14.33 18.75 28.40
C ALA A 610 14.95 17.37 28.12
N LEU A 611 15.28 17.07 26.87
CA LEU A 611 15.99 15.84 26.50
C LEU A 611 17.36 15.75 27.18
N LEU A 612 18.16 16.82 27.09
CA LEU A 612 19.49 16.88 27.71
C LEU A 612 19.41 16.68 29.22
N TRP A 613 18.44 17.30 29.89
CA TRP A 613 18.25 17.09 31.32
C TRP A 613 17.96 15.61 31.63
N ILE A 614 17.07 14.95 30.88
CA ILE A 614 16.71 13.55 31.11
C ILE A 614 17.95 12.65 30.95
N LEU A 615 18.74 12.90 29.90
CA LEU A 615 19.97 12.16 29.66
C LEU A 615 21.02 12.41 30.75
N ALA A 616 21.21 13.67 31.16
CA ALA A 616 22.15 14.05 32.22
C ALA A 616 21.75 13.47 33.58
N TYR A 617 20.45 13.50 33.92
CA TYR A 617 19.91 12.91 35.14
C TYR A 617 20.19 11.40 35.20
N HIS A 618 19.96 10.68 34.10
CA HIS A 618 20.26 9.25 34.02
C HIS A 618 21.76 8.99 34.13
N LEU A 619 22.61 9.75 33.43
CA LEU A 619 24.08 9.60 33.54
C LEU A 619 24.59 9.83 34.97
N GLY A 620 24.00 10.79 35.71
CA GLY A 620 24.33 11.03 37.12
C GLY A 620 23.84 9.93 38.09
N HIS A 621 22.81 9.16 37.72
CA HIS A 621 22.24 8.08 38.56
C HIS A 621 22.68 6.66 38.12
N VAL A 622 23.38 6.54 36.99
CA VAL A 622 24.04 5.29 36.55
C VAL A 622 25.15 4.84 37.52
N GLY A 623 25.47 5.63 38.55
CA GLY A 623 26.41 5.31 39.64
C GLY A 623 25.89 4.48 40.82
N THR A 624 24.71 3.83 40.76
CA THR A 624 24.25 2.92 41.84
C THR A 624 24.54 1.44 41.58
N GLN A 625 25.04 1.07 40.39
CA GLN A 625 25.81 -0.17 40.17
C GLN A 625 26.90 0.06 39.11
N PRO A 626 28.16 -0.33 39.36
CA PRO A 626 29.29 0.05 38.53
C PRO A 626 29.27 -0.66 37.15
N PRO A 627 29.59 0.03 36.04
CA PRO A 627 29.91 -0.62 34.78
C PRO A 627 31.27 -1.32 34.90
N LYS A 628 31.29 -2.65 34.74
CA LYS A 628 32.53 -3.44 34.68
C LYS A 628 33.22 -3.27 33.33
N ALA A 629 34.09 -2.26 33.23
CA ALA A 629 35.25 -2.27 32.33
C ALA A 629 36.34 -1.37 32.92
N LYS A 630 37.26 -1.95 33.69
CA LYS A 630 38.47 -1.26 34.18
C LYS A 630 39.51 -1.24 33.05
N THR A 631 40.07 -0.07 32.77
CA THR A 631 41.37 0.03 32.09
C THR A 631 42.49 -0.29 33.09
N SER A 632 43.70 -0.58 32.60
CA SER A 632 44.87 -0.96 33.41
C SER A 632 45.27 0.05 34.50
N ASN A 633 44.74 1.28 34.44
CA ASN A 633 45.13 2.39 35.31
C ASN A 633 44.04 2.80 36.32
N GLY A 634 42.95 2.03 36.47
CA GLY A 634 42.03 2.18 37.60
C GLY A 634 41.05 3.37 37.56
N GLN A 635 40.91 4.07 36.43
CA GLN A 635 39.90 5.14 36.28
C GLN A 635 38.61 4.61 35.62
N GLU A 636 37.45 5.00 36.17
CA GLU A 636 36.12 4.74 35.59
C GLU A 636 35.86 5.72 34.43
N GLN A 637 35.63 5.21 33.22
CA GLN A 637 35.17 6.04 32.10
C GLN A 637 33.64 6.15 32.12
N ALA A 638 33.12 7.29 32.57
CA ALA A 638 31.79 7.71 32.16
C ALA A 638 31.84 8.05 30.65
N GLU A 639 30.89 7.55 29.84
CA GLU A 639 30.75 8.04 28.45
C GLU A 639 30.54 9.57 28.52
N PRO A 640 31.42 10.39 27.91
CA PRO A 640 31.30 11.83 28.00
C PRO A 640 29.98 12.26 27.37
N LEU A 641 29.24 13.18 28.01
CA LEU A 641 28.02 13.82 27.46
C LEU A 641 28.22 14.32 26.01
N GLN A 642 29.47 14.63 25.66
CA GLN A 642 29.94 15.03 24.33
C GLN A 642 29.68 13.99 23.22
N GLN A 643 29.69 12.68 23.53
CA GLN A 643 29.41 11.64 22.53
C GLN A 643 27.94 11.63 22.07
N PHE A 644 27.01 12.11 22.92
CA PHE A 644 25.58 12.21 22.57
C PHE A 644 25.26 13.40 21.68
N LEU A 645 26.10 14.43 21.71
CA LEU A 645 25.97 15.59 20.83
C LEU A 645 26.44 15.30 19.41
N LEU A 646 27.14 14.18 19.16
CA LEU A 646 27.65 13.82 17.84
C LEU A 646 26.55 13.77 16.78
N PHE A 647 25.45 13.03 17.03
CA PHE A 647 24.37 12.92 16.05
C PHE A 647 23.63 14.24 15.80
N PRO A 648 23.22 15.01 16.82
CA PRO A 648 22.68 16.35 16.62
C PRO A 648 23.63 17.28 15.86
N LEU A 649 24.93 17.26 16.15
CA LEU A 649 25.93 18.08 15.45
C LEU A 649 26.11 17.65 14.00
N LEU A 650 26.11 16.35 13.69
CA LEU A 650 26.21 15.84 12.32
C LEU A 650 24.97 16.20 11.50
N ILE A 651 23.77 15.97 12.05
CA ILE A 651 22.51 16.31 11.36
C ILE A 651 22.37 17.83 11.23
N GLY A 652 22.62 18.59 12.30
CA GLY A 652 22.59 20.06 12.27
C GLY A 652 23.62 20.64 11.30
N GLY A 653 24.83 20.09 11.26
CA GLY A 653 25.89 20.46 10.32
C GLY A 653 25.52 20.16 8.88
N ALA A 654 24.93 18.99 8.60
CA ALA A 654 24.44 18.65 7.27
C ALA A 654 23.31 19.57 6.81
N LEU A 655 22.36 19.90 7.69
CA LEU A 655 21.29 20.87 7.42
C LEU A 655 21.86 22.26 7.14
N ALA A 656 22.78 22.73 7.98
CA ALA A 656 23.46 24.01 7.81
C ALA A 656 24.24 24.09 6.49
N TRP A 657 24.98 23.03 6.16
CA TRP A 657 25.70 22.93 4.89
C TRP A 657 24.74 22.98 3.69
N TYR A 658 23.66 22.22 3.74
CA TYR A 658 22.67 22.20 2.66
C TYR A 658 21.94 23.54 2.50
N ASN A 659 21.65 24.24 3.60
CA ASN A 659 21.09 25.59 3.59
C ASN A 659 22.07 26.62 3.03
N TRP A 660 23.35 26.53 3.41
CA TRP A 660 24.40 27.38 2.85
C TRP A 660 24.53 27.19 1.33
N LEU A 661 24.47 25.96 0.82
CA LEU A 661 24.47 25.69 -0.63
C LEU A 661 23.26 26.28 -1.38
N ARG A 662 22.10 26.40 -0.73
CA ARG A 662 20.86 26.91 -1.36
C ARG A 662 20.71 28.42 -1.26
N PHE A 663 21.05 29.00 -0.11
CA PHE A 663 20.70 30.37 0.26
C PHE A 663 21.90 31.20 0.74
N GLY A 664 23.11 30.63 0.80
CA GLY A 664 24.30 31.30 1.34
C GLY A 664 24.26 31.51 2.86
N ASN A 665 23.20 31.07 3.56
CA ASN A 665 23.03 31.20 5.00
C ASN A 665 22.71 29.83 5.61
N PRO A 666 23.51 29.32 6.58
CA PRO A 666 23.28 28.02 7.20
C PRO A 666 21.97 27.90 7.99
N LEU A 667 21.40 29.02 8.45
CA LEU A 667 20.18 29.04 9.26
C LEU A 667 18.91 29.29 8.43
N GLU A 668 19.04 29.57 7.13
CA GLU A 668 17.92 29.89 6.26
C GLU A 668 17.37 28.62 5.57
N PHE A 669 16.09 28.32 5.78
CA PHE A 669 15.43 27.17 5.17
C PHE A 669 14.71 27.49 3.85
N GLY A 670 14.52 28.78 3.55
CA GLY A 670 13.94 29.31 2.33
C GLY A 670 12.57 29.96 2.52
N HIS A 671 11.95 29.83 3.70
CA HIS A 671 10.62 30.39 3.95
C HIS A 671 10.59 31.91 3.80
N ASN A 672 11.66 32.64 4.19
CA ASN A 672 11.72 34.09 3.99
C ASN A 672 11.69 34.51 2.50
N TYR A 673 11.95 33.59 1.58
CA TYR A 673 11.90 33.82 0.13
C TYR A 673 10.58 33.37 -0.51
N LEU A 674 9.56 33.04 0.29
CA LEU A 674 8.23 32.78 -0.23
C LEU A 674 7.54 34.11 -0.59
N PRO A 675 6.85 34.19 -1.75
CA PRO A 675 6.17 35.42 -2.17
C PRO A 675 5.12 35.95 -1.17
N GLU A 676 4.52 35.07 -0.36
CA GLU A 676 3.56 35.47 0.68
C GLU A 676 4.20 36.26 1.83
N PHE A 677 5.44 35.92 2.23
CA PHE A 677 6.11 36.58 3.36
C PHE A 677 6.92 37.79 2.93
N GLN A 678 7.43 37.82 1.70
CA GLN A 678 8.05 39.03 1.13
C GLN A 678 7.06 40.20 1.01
N ARG A 679 5.76 39.89 0.89
CA ARG A 679 4.69 40.89 0.81
C ARG A 679 4.10 41.27 2.18
N ALA A 680 4.46 40.58 3.26
CA ALA A 680 3.95 40.85 4.60
C ALA A 680 4.74 41.99 5.27
N THR A 681 4.04 42.96 5.85
CA THR A 681 4.66 44.15 6.48
C THR A 681 5.53 43.81 7.68
N GLU A 682 5.15 42.79 8.47
CA GLU A 682 5.89 42.35 9.67
C GLU A 682 6.70 41.06 9.42
N GLY A 683 6.86 40.65 8.15
CA GLY A 683 7.55 39.43 7.77
C GLY A 683 6.85 38.14 8.22
N GLN A 684 7.63 37.06 8.35
CA GLN A 684 7.12 35.72 8.69
C GLN A 684 6.72 35.58 10.16
N PHE A 685 7.48 36.18 11.07
CA PHE A 685 7.29 36.09 12.51
C PHE A 685 7.24 37.47 13.15
N SER A 686 6.18 37.75 13.92
CA SER A 686 6.05 38.97 14.71
C SER A 686 5.24 38.73 15.98
N LEU A 687 5.60 39.44 17.06
CA LEU A 687 4.85 39.42 18.31
C LEU A 687 3.46 40.04 18.16
N SER A 688 3.26 40.90 17.15
CA SER A 688 1.96 41.52 16.84
C SER A 688 0.91 40.51 16.41
N TYR A 689 1.31 39.33 15.91
CA TYR A 689 0.40 38.26 15.49
C TYR A 689 -0.16 37.44 16.67
N ILE A 690 0.50 37.46 17.83
CA ILE A 690 0.15 36.60 18.97
C ILE A 690 -1.30 36.82 19.45
N PRO A 691 -1.78 38.05 19.69
CA PRO A 691 -3.13 38.25 20.22
C PRO A 691 -4.22 37.69 19.28
N GLN A 692 -4.08 37.92 17.98
CA GLN A 692 -5.04 37.44 16.99
C GLN A 692 -5.00 35.90 16.88
N ASN A 693 -3.82 35.31 16.73
CA ASN A 693 -3.66 33.86 16.60
C ASN A 693 -4.08 33.11 17.86
N PHE A 694 -3.87 33.71 19.04
CA PHE A 694 -4.39 33.19 20.31
C PHE A 694 -5.92 33.13 20.28
N MET A 695 -6.60 34.23 19.92
CA MET A 695 -8.06 34.26 19.85
C MET A 695 -8.62 33.29 18.80
N GLN A 696 -7.98 33.17 17.64
CA GLN A 696 -8.35 32.20 16.61
C GLN A 696 -8.21 30.75 17.11
N SER A 697 -7.17 30.46 17.90
CA SER A 697 -6.95 29.12 18.48
C SER A 697 -8.00 28.68 19.52
N LEU A 698 -8.83 29.62 19.98
CA LEU A 698 -9.94 29.39 20.91
C LEU A 698 -11.32 29.42 20.24
N ARG A 699 -11.39 29.61 18.92
CA ARG A 699 -12.64 29.70 18.17
C ARG A 699 -13.42 28.38 18.21
N LEU A 700 -14.70 28.43 18.57
CA LEU A 700 -15.59 27.27 18.53
C LEU A 700 -16.00 26.91 17.09
N PRO A 701 -16.31 25.63 16.81
CA PRO A 701 -16.98 25.27 15.56
C PRO A 701 -18.37 25.92 15.49
N SER A 702 -18.83 26.19 14.27
CA SER A 702 -20.18 26.68 14.00
C SER A 702 -21.07 25.55 13.48
N PHE A 703 -22.38 25.78 13.44
CA PHE A 703 -23.35 24.84 12.88
C PHE A 703 -23.83 25.32 11.51
N THR A 704 -24.03 24.39 10.58
CA THR A 704 -24.69 24.64 9.30
C THR A 704 -26.20 24.74 9.49
N ALA A 705 -26.92 25.24 8.48
CA ALA A 705 -28.38 25.32 8.50
C ALA A 705 -29.05 23.93 8.66
N GLU A 706 -28.42 22.86 8.16
CA GLU A 706 -28.90 21.48 8.33
C GLU A 706 -28.50 20.83 9.67
N GLY A 707 -27.84 21.58 10.57
CA GLY A 707 -27.41 21.09 11.88
C GLY A 707 -26.07 20.32 11.87
N GLY A 708 -25.32 20.35 10.76
CA GLY A 708 -23.96 19.83 10.68
C GLY A 708 -22.95 20.72 11.41
N LEU A 709 -21.79 20.18 11.81
CA LEU A 709 -20.68 20.98 12.34
C LEU A 709 -19.82 21.49 11.18
N THR A 710 -19.50 22.77 11.17
CA THR A 710 -18.58 23.36 10.19
C THR A 710 -17.41 24.05 10.90
N PHE A 711 -16.25 24.01 10.25
CA PHE A 711 -15.00 24.50 10.82
C PHE A 711 -14.40 25.63 9.98
N PRO A 712 -13.65 26.55 10.58
CA PRO A 712 -12.82 27.48 9.82
C PRO A 712 -11.74 26.71 9.04
N ARG A 713 -11.58 27.02 7.74
CA ARG A 713 -10.54 26.40 6.90
C ARG A 713 -9.14 26.98 7.19
N THR A 714 -9.09 28.25 7.58
CA THR A 714 -7.87 28.98 7.94
C THR A 714 -7.80 29.22 9.45
N ASP A 715 -6.58 29.28 9.96
CA ASP A 715 -6.23 29.66 11.34
C ASP A 715 -6.84 28.84 12.50
N GLY A 716 -7.54 27.75 12.18
CA GLY A 716 -7.89 26.68 13.10
C GLY A 716 -9.14 26.92 13.96
N VAL A 717 -9.33 26.01 14.92
CA VAL A 717 -10.48 25.90 15.83
C VAL A 717 -9.98 25.34 17.17
N MET A 718 -10.70 25.61 18.25
CA MET A 718 -10.40 25.29 19.66
C MET A 718 -9.58 24.01 19.81
N PHE A 719 -8.27 24.18 20.03
CA PHE A 719 -7.33 23.07 19.84
C PHE A 719 -7.51 21.92 20.84
N PHE A 720 -8.02 22.20 22.05
CA PHE A 720 -8.31 21.19 23.07
C PHE A 720 -9.47 20.26 22.67
N LEU A 721 -10.40 20.76 21.85
CA LEU A 721 -11.55 19.99 21.36
C LEU A 721 -11.09 18.89 20.41
N VAL A 722 -10.17 19.23 19.52
CA VAL A 722 -9.62 18.34 18.49
C VAL A 722 -8.38 17.56 18.95
N ASN A 723 -7.77 17.95 20.07
CA ASN A 723 -6.62 17.27 20.70
C ASN A 723 -6.90 17.05 22.21
N PRO A 724 -7.73 16.07 22.59
CA PRO A 724 -8.19 15.86 23.96
C PRO A 724 -7.08 15.41 24.91
N VAL A 725 -5.89 15.04 24.40
CA VAL A 725 -4.72 14.73 25.23
C VAL A 725 -4.35 15.90 26.16
N PHE A 726 -4.58 17.15 25.74
CA PHE A 726 -4.39 18.32 26.58
C PHE A 726 -5.47 18.45 27.67
N LEU A 727 -6.72 18.04 27.39
CA LEU A 727 -7.76 17.94 28.42
C LEU A 727 -7.45 16.84 29.43
N ILE A 728 -6.88 15.72 28.96
CA ILE A 728 -6.38 14.66 29.85
C ILE A 728 -5.24 15.22 30.71
N LEU A 729 -4.28 15.95 30.15
CA LEU A 729 -3.24 16.62 30.93
C LEU A 729 -3.83 17.54 32.01
N ALA A 730 -4.80 18.40 31.66
CA ALA A 730 -5.46 19.29 32.60
C ALA A 730 -6.09 18.51 33.78
N ARG A 731 -6.76 17.39 33.50
CA ARG A 731 -7.34 16.49 34.53
C ARG A 731 -6.29 15.83 35.42
N LYS A 732 -5.04 15.71 34.96
CA LYS A 732 -3.95 15.03 35.68
C LYS A 732 -2.94 15.99 36.29
N LEU A 733 -3.14 17.31 36.23
CA LEU A 733 -2.24 18.30 36.84
C LEU A 733 -2.00 18.03 38.33
N GLY A 734 -3.04 17.65 39.08
CA GLY A 734 -2.92 17.29 40.50
C GLY A 734 -2.18 15.97 40.78
N GLN A 735 -1.86 15.18 39.75
CA GLN A 735 -1.09 13.93 39.87
C GLN A 735 0.40 14.13 39.54
N LEU A 736 0.79 15.33 39.11
CA LEU A 736 2.19 15.63 38.83
C LEU A 736 3.00 15.62 40.12
N LYS A 737 4.10 14.88 40.10
CA LYS A 737 4.90 14.65 41.29
C LYS A 737 5.99 15.71 41.43
N ARG A 738 6.19 16.17 42.67
CA ARG A 738 7.24 17.13 43.01
C ARG A 738 8.65 16.60 42.72
N GLU A 739 8.86 15.28 42.76
CA GLU A 739 10.16 14.66 42.43
C GLU A 739 10.63 14.96 40.99
N PHE A 740 9.72 15.26 40.06
CA PHE A 740 10.03 15.57 38.67
C PHE A 740 9.89 17.07 38.34
N TRP A 741 9.89 17.97 39.33
CA TRP A 741 9.59 19.39 39.13
C TRP A 741 10.49 20.07 38.09
N GLN A 742 11.77 19.72 38.01
CA GLN A 742 12.73 20.31 37.06
C GLN A 742 12.35 19.97 35.62
N VAL A 743 12.13 18.68 35.31
CA VAL A 743 11.69 18.25 33.97
C VAL A 743 10.28 18.71 33.65
N ASN A 744 9.38 18.66 34.63
CA ASN A 744 8.03 19.16 34.44
C ASN A 744 8.09 20.64 34.03
N GLY A 745 8.88 21.46 34.73
CA GLY A 745 9.12 22.86 34.40
C GLY A 745 9.73 23.06 33.00
N LEU A 746 10.76 22.28 32.65
CA LEU A 746 11.38 22.33 31.31
C LEU A 746 10.39 21.95 30.21
N LEU A 747 9.58 20.90 30.40
CA LEU A 747 8.59 20.46 29.40
C LEU A 747 7.43 21.44 29.28
N PHE A 748 6.91 22.00 30.38
CA PHE A 748 5.91 23.06 30.33
C PHE A 748 6.44 24.32 29.65
N GLY A 749 7.66 24.74 30.01
CA GLY A 749 8.34 25.87 29.36
C GLY A 749 8.55 25.65 27.87
N ALA A 750 8.98 24.45 27.47
CA ALA A 750 9.14 24.09 26.06
C ALA A 750 7.82 24.06 25.29
N ILE A 751 6.74 23.51 25.89
CA ILE A 751 5.39 23.55 25.28
C ILE A 751 4.92 25.00 25.13
N LEU A 752 5.06 25.83 26.18
CA LEU A 752 4.66 27.23 26.12
C LEU A 752 5.45 28.02 25.07
N LEU A 753 6.77 27.80 25.00
CA LEU A 753 7.62 28.42 23.99
C LEU A 753 7.19 27.99 22.58
N HIS A 754 6.91 26.71 22.36
CA HIS A 754 6.41 26.21 21.07
C HIS A 754 5.07 26.87 20.71
N MET A 755 4.13 26.99 21.66
CA MET A 755 2.85 27.68 21.44
C MET A 755 3.05 29.14 21.05
N LEU A 756 3.88 29.88 21.80
CA LEU A 756 4.18 31.29 21.53
C LEU A 756 4.87 31.46 20.17
N SER A 757 5.84 30.62 19.83
CA SER A 757 6.48 30.63 18.52
C SER A 757 5.48 30.37 17.39
N THR A 758 4.55 29.44 17.59
CA THR A 758 3.49 29.16 16.61
C THR A 758 2.55 30.36 16.46
N TRP A 759 2.09 30.95 17.56
CA TRP A 759 1.25 32.16 17.54
C TRP A 759 1.96 33.41 17.02
N SER A 760 3.29 33.46 17.06
CA SER A 760 4.05 34.55 16.46
C SER A 760 4.16 34.43 14.93
N HIS A 761 3.70 33.35 14.32
CA HIS A 761 3.77 33.16 12.87
C HIS A 761 2.65 33.91 12.15
N ARG A 762 2.91 34.37 10.91
CA ARG A 762 1.97 35.15 10.09
C ARG A 762 0.61 34.46 9.86
N THR A 763 0.61 33.14 9.72
CA THR A 763 -0.59 32.30 9.53
C THR A 763 -0.52 31.06 10.40
N MET A 764 -1.66 30.65 10.97
CA MET A 764 -1.77 29.40 11.73
C MET A 764 -2.10 28.20 10.82
N GLY A 765 -2.02 28.35 9.49
CA GLY A 765 -2.23 27.32 8.48
C GLY A 765 -3.37 27.68 7.52
N GLY A 766 -3.14 27.48 6.21
CA GLY A 766 -4.08 27.84 5.15
C GLY A 766 -5.23 26.83 4.96
N TRP A 767 -4.91 25.59 4.58
CA TRP A 767 -5.89 24.52 4.37
C TRP A 767 -5.79 23.47 5.48
N GLN A 768 -6.66 23.55 6.49
CA GLN A 768 -6.57 22.67 7.66
C GLN A 768 -7.91 22.40 8.34
N PHE A 769 -7.91 21.34 9.15
CA PHE A 769 -8.92 21.05 10.17
C PHE A 769 -8.25 21.12 11.54
N GLY A 770 -8.87 21.83 12.49
CA GLY A 770 -8.26 22.08 13.79
C GLY A 770 -7.06 23.01 13.72
N ASN A 771 -6.36 23.13 14.84
CA ASN A 771 -5.08 23.81 14.91
C ASN A 771 -3.96 22.78 14.75
N ARG A 772 -3.69 22.36 13.50
CA ARG A 772 -2.85 21.19 13.21
C ARG A 772 -1.41 21.34 13.69
N TYR A 773 -0.89 22.57 13.81
CA TYR A 773 0.48 22.81 14.29
C TYR A 773 0.65 22.40 15.75
N PHE A 774 -0.43 22.31 16.53
CA PHE A 774 -0.33 21.96 17.95
C PHE A 774 -0.12 20.46 18.19
N VAL A 775 -0.27 19.64 17.14
CA VAL A 775 0.09 18.21 17.17
C VAL A 775 1.57 18.01 17.50
N ASP A 776 2.43 18.95 17.09
CA ASP A 776 3.88 18.88 17.31
C ASP A 776 4.26 18.87 18.80
N MET A 777 3.36 19.32 19.68
CA MET A 777 3.58 19.39 21.13
C MET A 777 3.07 18.18 21.91
N ILE A 778 2.21 17.37 21.29
CA ILE A 778 1.58 16.21 21.93
C ILE A 778 2.63 15.21 22.47
N PRO A 779 3.74 14.90 21.78
CA PRO A 779 4.75 14.00 22.34
C PRO A 779 5.30 14.47 23.70
N ALA A 780 5.45 15.77 23.91
CA ALA A 780 5.92 16.33 25.18
C ALA A 780 4.86 16.20 26.29
N VAL A 781 3.57 16.38 25.95
CA VAL A 781 2.44 16.11 26.86
C VAL A 781 2.40 14.64 27.26
N VAL A 782 2.61 13.73 26.30
CA VAL A 782 2.66 12.29 26.55
C VAL A 782 3.82 11.95 27.49
N LEU A 783 5.00 12.52 27.28
CA LEU A 783 6.14 12.34 28.17
C LEU A 783 5.87 12.85 29.60
N LEU A 784 5.25 14.03 29.75
CA LEU A 784 4.83 14.57 31.05
C LEU A 784 3.91 13.58 31.80
N LEU A 785 2.87 13.09 31.12
CA LEU A 785 1.92 12.13 31.70
C LEU A 785 2.60 10.81 32.10
N TRP A 786 3.56 10.35 31.29
CA TRP A 786 4.31 9.13 31.54
C TRP A 786 5.23 9.25 32.76
N LEU A 787 6.07 10.30 32.79
CA LEU A 787 7.06 10.52 33.85
C LEU A 787 6.40 10.57 35.23
N ASN A 788 5.26 11.24 35.32
CA ASN A 788 4.53 11.42 36.57
C ASN A 788 3.69 10.18 36.97
N ARG A 789 3.71 9.11 36.16
CA ARG A 789 2.97 7.85 36.39
C ARG A 789 1.47 8.11 36.60
N CYS A 790 0.90 9.03 35.84
CA CYS A 790 -0.51 9.39 35.92
C CYS A 790 -1.40 8.16 35.71
N LYS A 791 -2.47 8.04 36.51
CA LYS A 791 -3.45 6.95 36.40
C LYS A 791 -4.58 7.36 35.48
N PHE A 792 -4.92 6.49 34.53
CA PHE A 792 -6.00 6.71 33.57
C PHE A 792 -7.26 5.91 33.92
N ASP A 793 -8.41 6.56 33.78
CA ASP A 793 -9.73 6.02 34.08
C ASP A 793 -10.65 5.97 32.84
N GLY A 794 -11.90 5.56 33.04
CA GLY A 794 -12.87 5.48 31.94
C GLY A 794 -13.21 6.83 31.31
N LYS A 795 -13.13 7.94 32.07
CA LYS A 795 -13.42 9.28 31.55
C LYS A 795 -12.32 9.72 30.59
N ASP A 796 -11.06 9.37 30.88
CA ASP A 796 -9.95 9.67 29.98
C ASP A 796 -10.06 8.86 28.68
N LEU A 797 -10.55 7.62 28.75
CA LEU A 797 -10.85 6.83 27.55
C LEU A 797 -12.02 7.42 26.76
N MET A 798 -13.08 7.91 27.42
CA MET A 798 -14.18 8.59 26.74
C MET A 798 -13.71 9.86 26.02
N LEU A 799 -12.82 10.65 26.63
CA LEU A 799 -12.21 11.80 25.96
C LEU A 799 -11.41 11.40 24.72
N ALA A 800 -10.67 10.29 24.78
CA ALA A 800 -9.95 9.75 23.64
C ALA A 800 -10.90 9.31 22.51
N LEU A 801 -11.97 8.59 22.83
CA LEU A 801 -12.97 8.13 21.86
C LEU A 801 -13.75 9.30 21.24
N PHE A 802 -14.10 10.31 22.03
CA PHE A 802 -14.67 11.57 21.54
C PHE A 802 -13.71 12.26 20.55
N GLY A 803 -12.43 12.33 20.90
CA GLY A 803 -11.37 12.82 20.02
C GLY A 803 -11.32 12.11 18.68
N ILE A 804 -11.46 10.78 18.67
CA ILE A 804 -11.48 10.00 17.41
C ILE A 804 -12.69 10.40 16.58
N GLY A 805 -13.87 10.47 17.20
CA GLY A 805 -15.11 10.85 16.51
C GLY A 805 -15.01 12.22 15.83
N ILE A 806 -14.54 13.24 16.56
CA ILE A 806 -14.41 14.59 16.00
C ILE A 806 -13.32 14.68 14.93
N ASN A 807 -12.22 13.93 15.05
CA ASN A 807 -11.16 13.94 14.04
C ASN A 807 -11.53 13.14 12.78
N VAL A 808 -12.31 12.06 12.90
CA VAL A 808 -12.91 11.38 11.74
C VAL A 808 -13.86 12.32 11.01
N TYR A 809 -14.78 12.97 11.75
CA TYR A 809 -15.71 13.92 11.17
C TYR A 809 -14.97 15.10 10.49
N GLY A 810 -14.01 15.69 11.20
CA GLY A 810 -13.21 16.80 10.69
C GLY A 810 -12.34 16.45 9.49
N ALA A 811 -11.79 15.24 9.45
CA ALA A 811 -11.09 14.74 8.27
C ALA A 811 -12.03 14.64 7.07
N LEU A 812 -13.20 14.01 7.22
CA LEU A 812 -14.18 13.91 6.15
C LEU A 812 -14.64 15.29 5.68
N TRP A 813 -14.93 16.21 6.62
CA TRP A 813 -15.28 17.60 6.31
C TRP A 813 -14.19 18.32 5.50
N LEU A 814 -12.92 18.18 5.91
CA LEU A 814 -11.79 18.85 5.25
C LEU A 814 -11.59 18.36 3.81
N TYR A 815 -11.62 17.04 3.60
CA TYR A 815 -11.26 16.45 2.30
C TYR A 815 -12.45 16.32 1.34
N LEU A 816 -13.69 16.17 1.84
CA LEU A 816 -14.88 16.01 0.99
C LEU A 816 -15.57 17.34 0.65
N ASN A 817 -15.09 18.47 1.18
CA ASN A 817 -15.81 19.75 1.13
C ASN A 817 -17.28 19.58 1.57
N TRP A 818 -17.51 18.79 2.63
CA TRP A 818 -18.86 18.60 3.17
C TRP A 818 -19.40 19.99 3.58
N PRO A 819 -20.57 20.43 3.08
CA PRO A 819 -21.17 21.70 3.49
C PRO A 819 -21.29 21.82 5.01
#